data_AF-A0A954MTX9-F1
#
_entry.id   AF-A0A954MTX9-F1
#
_cell.length_a   1.000
_cell.length_b   1.000
_cell.length_c   1.000
_cell.angle_alpha   90.00
_cell.angle_beta   90.00
_cell.angle_gamma   90.00
#
_symmetry.space_group_name_H-M   'P 1'
#
loop_
_entity.id
_entity.type
_entity.pdbx_description
1 polymer ?
#
loop_
_entity_poly.entity_id
_entity_poly.type
_entity_poly.pdbx_seq_one_letter_code
_entity_poly.pdbx_strand_id
1 'polypeptide(L)'
;MVLRNWLAGLNRRGAGDSRRSNDRKRRRHVIGNAAESLEIRTLLSAVGTPAPTPANLVGISAGAESEWYSSTEFTVSLQSADAPVSTLNIEPGAPSVVTSIEGLNYDENATNTGFYAIPPDPHGAVGPNHVVSVVNTSIEWHTKAGVQENSQRLGKNSSTIVGSFFEPLTPANKLFDPKVIYDQISERFIVVALERQDTARGDSVNTSRILVAVSDDSNPNGTWYYLAIDGKVNFSGTDTWADYPGLAIDEEAIYITNNQFTFGASNTSMGSRLWIINKSELYSNAASPTVNIYDPSTASGLSGQSFTIQPAHVFGSAPGSTGTFLVSTNWTSGSNELVSVVRVDNPLSSPTFSNQFVSAGDLQTNNVSFPDSPQPDTSIEINTNDSRALNAVWRNDNLYLVNTIYPNSGDNASEETTHWYKINTSNLASLTMADQGDIGGEDIAADTRTFFGSIAVDSNDNIAIGFSAAGPNLYAGAYYTIHRAGSTAGSTETPTELAAGLDYYVRTFTTGSTGRNRWGDYTATVVDPLDDSFWSFNEYALTRGTASGGEDGRWGTRWGKFTASLNNQPTLTASGLAFLDSISVNMPNASNSGTLISTLISRMSPGGITDPDSGDPQGIAINGASGTSTGIWEYSTDGGSSWASIGTVNNDTARLLASDSNTLLRYVPNAGFKGTAKISFVAWDQSTGSNGGTGVTKFRAGASPFSAAYDLASISVTNSAPVLDNSGAPTLDAITANIPSVNNPGTLIDTIISRMSPGGITDSDPGADQGIAINGLGGTSTGSWEYSTDNGSSWAAVGTTGNSDARLLAADGQTRIRYVPNVGFTGSAIFAFVAWDGTSGSNGSTTAVGTRGGTTAYSSVYEYASISITNSAPVLTVTGSAYLDSIPMNVPNVLNVGTLISDLLARSGGITDPDPGALQGIAINGLGGTTNGTWEYTIDGGTSWSTIGTTGNSNARLLASNANTRIRYIPNLGFSGTVNLAFVAWDQSSGVNGGITAVGTRGGSTAFSSLYDYATLSVS
;
A
#
# COMPACT_ATOMS: atom_id res chain seq x y z
N MET A 1 -27.79 -12.36 -49.27
CA MET A 1 -27.92 -12.10 -50.72
C MET A 1 -26.85 -11.09 -51.13
N VAL A 2 -25.83 -11.49 -51.91
CA VAL A 2 -24.85 -10.63 -52.67
C VAL A 2 -24.06 -9.58 -51.84
N LEU A 3 -22.73 -9.62 -51.58
CA LEU A 3 -21.52 -10.20 -52.20
C LEU A 3 -20.95 -9.45 -53.44
N ARG A 4 -19.81 -8.74 -53.26
CA ARG A 4 -18.77 -8.31 -54.24
C ARG A 4 -17.59 -7.71 -53.43
N ASN A 5 -16.36 -8.26 -53.44
CA ASN A 5 -15.30 -8.25 -54.48
C ASN A 5 -14.86 -6.81 -54.87
N TRP A 6 -13.56 -6.44 -54.86
CA TRP A 6 -12.50 -7.05 -55.69
C TRP A 6 -11.06 -6.68 -55.25
N LEU A 7 -10.04 -7.24 -55.92
CA LEU A 7 -8.60 -7.22 -55.59
C LEU A 7 -7.79 -6.97 -56.88
N ALA A 8 -6.72 -6.15 -56.88
CA ALA A 8 -5.43 -6.38 -57.58
C ALA A 8 -4.60 -5.11 -57.93
N GLY A 9 -3.28 -5.17 -57.62
CA GLY A 9 -2.22 -5.02 -58.64
C GLY A 9 -1.38 -3.72 -58.69
N LEU A 10 -0.08 -3.83 -58.37
CA LEU A 10 0.99 -3.87 -59.41
C LEU A 10 2.42 -4.09 -58.84
N ASN A 11 3.27 -4.73 -59.65
CA ASN A 11 4.65 -5.16 -59.35
C ASN A 11 5.72 -4.28 -60.04
N ARG A 12 6.93 -4.18 -59.46
CA ARG A 12 8.27 -4.25 -60.13
C ARG A 12 9.40 -4.22 -59.07
N ARG A 13 10.11 -5.34 -58.86
CA ARG A 13 11.35 -5.81 -59.54
C ARG A 13 12.66 -5.16 -59.07
N GLY A 14 13.53 -5.98 -58.49
CA GLY A 14 14.98 -5.77 -58.37
C GLY A 14 15.61 -7.06 -57.83
N ALA A 15 16.49 -7.72 -58.60
CA ALA A 15 17.07 -9.02 -58.25
C ALA A 15 18.61 -9.00 -58.37
N GLY A 16 19.29 -9.75 -57.52
CA GLY A 16 20.74 -9.98 -57.55
C GLY A 16 21.08 -11.31 -56.89
N ASP A 17 21.70 -12.22 -57.66
CA ASP A 17 21.93 -13.64 -57.33
C ASP A 17 23.41 -13.89 -56.96
N SER A 18 23.71 -14.84 -56.06
CA SER A 18 24.60 -15.99 -56.32
C SER A 18 25.37 -16.64 -55.13
N ARG A 19 24.94 -17.88 -54.81
CA ARG A 19 25.72 -19.15 -54.76
C ARG A 19 26.92 -19.42 -53.80
N ARG A 20 26.72 -20.51 -53.02
CA ARG A 20 27.66 -21.64 -52.67
C ARG A 20 28.87 -21.29 -51.76
N SER A 21 29.42 -22.18 -50.92
CA SER A 21 29.53 -23.67 -50.97
C SER A 21 29.69 -24.38 -49.61
N ASN A 22 29.52 -25.71 -49.62
CA ASN A 22 29.73 -26.70 -48.54
C ASN A 22 31.08 -26.63 -47.78
N ASP A 23 31.13 -27.21 -46.56
CA ASP A 23 31.93 -28.44 -46.33
C ASP A 23 31.34 -29.35 -45.21
N ARG A 24 31.76 -30.63 -45.16
CA ARG A 24 31.35 -31.70 -44.23
C ARG A 24 32.55 -32.25 -43.43
N LYS A 25 32.32 -32.71 -42.18
CA LYS A 25 32.88 -33.96 -41.58
C LYS A 25 32.07 -34.29 -40.31
N ARG A 26 31.39 -35.46 -40.16
CA ARG A 26 31.88 -36.84 -39.92
C ARG A 26 32.65 -36.96 -38.58
N ARG A 27 32.38 -37.84 -37.60
CA ARG A 27 31.70 -39.17 -37.42
C ARG A 27 30.94 -39.14 -36.05
N ARG A 28 30.15 -40.11 -35.53
CA ARG A 28 29.64 -41.49 -35.80
C ARG A 28 28.30 -41.59 -34.98
N HIS A 29 27.23 -42.37 -35.26
CA HIS A 29 27.01 -43.84 -35.39
C HIS A 29 27.38 -44.63 -34.10
N VAL A 30 26.51 -45.39 -33.41
CA VAL A 30 25.49 -46.39 -33.81
C VAL A 30 24.42 -46.53 -32.67
N ILE A 31 23.09 -46.48 -32.93
CA ILE A 31 22.06 -47.58 -32.88
C ILE A 31 22.14 -48.50 -31.63
N GLY A 32 21.06 -48.85 -30.89
CA GLY A 32 19.63 -48.50 -30.96
C GLY A 32 18.74 -49.60 -30.33
N ASN A 33 17.43 -49.33 -30.16
CA ASN A 33 16.33 -50.27 -29.82
C ASN A 33 16.40 -51.03 -28.46
N ALA A 34 15.31 -51.59 -27.90
CA ALA A 34 13.88 -51.22 -27.88
C ALA A 34 13.13 -52.13 -26.87
N ALA A 35 12.11 -51.57 -26.22
CA ALA A 35 10.87 -52.22 -25.72
C ALA A 35 10.88 -53.35 -24.63
N GLU A 36 9.73 -53.38 -23.96
CA GLU A 36 9.07 -54.47 -23.21
C GLU A 36 9.46 -54.80 -21.75
N SER A 37 8.41 -55.23 -21.05
CA SER A 37 8.24 -55.31 -19.60
C SER A 37 7.92 -56.74 -19.16
N LEU A 38 8.44 -57.20 -18.02
CA LEU A 38 7.79 -58.27 -17.24
C LEU A 38 8.18 -58.25 -15.75
N GLU A 39 7.44 -59.04 -14.98
CA GLU A 39 7.12 -58.90 -13.57
C GLU A 39 8.03 -59.63 -12.54
N ILE A 40 8.04 -59.08 -11.31
CA ILE A 40 7.78 -59.76 -10.01
C ILE A 40 8.83 -60.66 -9.28
N ARG A 41 8.93 -60.36 -7.96
CA ARG A 41 9.24 -61.20 -6.75
C ARG A 41 10.67 -61.32 -6.17
N THR A 42 10.83 -60.60 -5.05
CA THR A 42 11.34 -61.04 -3.72
C THR A 42 12.74 -61.64 -3.54
N LEU A 43 13.50 -61.03 -2.62
CA LEU A 43 13.99 -61.74 -1.44
C LEU A 43 14.24 -60.79 -0.24
N LEU A 44 13.90 -61.26 0.96
CA LEU A 44 13.95 -60.54 2.23
C LEU A 44 15.17 -61.03 3.05
N SER A 45 15.94 -60.14 3.67
CA SER A 45 16.67 -60.45 4.92
C SER A 45 17.08 -59.18 5.69
N ALA A 46 16.98 -59.26 7.02
CA ALA A 46 17.29 -58.20 7.99
C ALA A 46 18.82 -57.95 8.10
N VAL A 47 19.37 -56.94 8.83
CA VAL A 47 19.18 -56.55 10.24
C VAL A 47 19.78 -55.14 10.49
N GLY A 48 19.22 -54.35 11.43
CA GLY A 48 20.02 -53.43 12.26
C GLY A 48 19.63 -51.93 12.28
N THR A 49 19.10 -51.47 13.41
CA THR A 49 18.84 -50.06 13.82
C THR A 49 20.09 -49.40 14.46
N PRO A 50 20.09 -48.14 14.97
CA PRO A 50 19.19 -46.97 14.78
C PRO A 50 19.93 -45.65 14.40
N ALA A 51 19.22 -44.52 14.29
CA ALA A 51 19.79 -43.15 14.24
C ALA A 51 20.27 -42.67 15.64
N PRO A 52 21.13 -41.62 15.72
CA PRO A 52 20.58 -40.27 15.97
C PRO A 52 21.35 -39.07 15.35
N THR A 53 20.71 -37.90 15.39
CA THR A 53 21.15 -36.51 15.12
C THR A 53 21.96 -35.87 16.28
N PRO A 54 22.42 -34.59 16.22
CA PRO A 54 22.92 -33.73 15.13
C PRO A 54 24.24 -32.97 15.48
N ALA A 55 24.59 -31.96 14.65
CA ALA A 55 25.42 -30.76 14.91
C ALA A 55 26.94 -30.79 14.64
N ASN A 56 27.39 -29.84 13.82
CA ASN A 56 28.52 -28.95 14.16
C ASN A 56 28.57 -27.68 13.28
N LEU A 57 28.93 -26.56 13.92
CA LEU A 57 29.24 -25.26 13.31
C LEU A 57 30.71 -25.19 12.84
N VAL A 58 31.03 -24.11 12.11
CA VAL A 58 32.33 -23.46 11.75
C VAL A 58 32.36 -23.22 10.23
N GLY A 59 32.59 -22.02 9.68
CA GLY A 59 32.96 -20.72 10.25
C GLY A 59 34.32 -20.23 9.75
N ILE A 60 34.35 -19.44 8.66
CA ILE A 60 35.55 -18.71 8.16
C ILE A 60 35.11 -17.31 7.69
N SER A 61 35.95 -16.31 7.96
CA SER A 61 35.68 -14.87 7.79
C SER A 61 36.40 -14.21 6.61
N ALA A 62 35.92 -13.01 6.27
CA ALA A 62 36.28 -12.08 5.19
C ALA A 62 37.77 -11.88 4.78
N GLY A 63 37.92 -11.44 3.52
CA GLY A 63 39.08 -10.77 2.92
C GLY A 63 38.62 -9.85 1.77
N ALA A 64 39.32 -8.74 1.50
CA ALA A 64 38.74 -7.55 0.86
C ALA A 64 39.14 -7.27 -0.62
N GLU A 65 38.30 -6.44 -1.26
CA GLU A 65 38.52 -5.51 -2.40
C GLU A 65 39.10 -5.97 -3.76
N SER A 66 38.29 -5.80 -4.82
CA SER A 66 38.60 -4.88 -5.93
C SER A 66 37.35 -4.62 -6.80
N GLU A 67 37.25 -3.44 -7.41
CA GLU A 67 36.04 -2.89 -8.03
C GLU A 67 35.91 -3.14 -9.56
N TRP A 68 34.69 -2.84 -10.05
CA TRP A 68 34.30 -2.38 -11.41
C TRP A 68 33.63 -3.36 -12.40
N TYR A 69 32.39 -2.98 -12.75
CA TYR A 69 31.56 -3.39 -13.90
C TYR A 69 31.34 -4.89 -14.15
N SER A 70 30.27 -5.43 -13.56
CA SER A 70 29.34 -6.27 -14.34
C SER A 70 27.89 -5.95 -13.98
N SER A 71 27.02 -5.95 -14.99
CA SER A 71 25.57 -5.92 -14.81
C SER A 71 25.13 -7.21 -14.14
N THR A 72 24.75 -7.15 -12.86
CA THR A 72 24.14 -8.28 -12.17
C THR A 72 22.74 -8.50 -12.73
N GLU A 73 22.65 -9.45 -13.66
CA GLU A 73 21.37 -9.94 -14.18
C GLU A 73 20.50 -10.44 -13.03
N PHE A 74 19.22 -10.07 -13.09
CA PHE A 74 18.19 -10.48 -12.17
C PHE A 74 17.89 -11.98 -12.32
N THR A 75 18.66 -12.82 -11.62
CA THR A 75 18.39 -14.26 -11.52
C THR A 75 17.28 -14.52 -10.51
N VAL A 76 16.03 -14.29 -10.93
CA VAL A 76 14.92 -15.09 -10.38
C VAL A 76 15.18 -16.53 -10.78
N SER A 77 15.36 -17.40 -9.79
CA SER A 77 15.47 -18.84 -10.03
C SER A 77 14.14 -19.35 -10.56
N LEU A 78 14.04 -19.53 -11.88
CA LEU A 78 12.99 -20.32 -12.49
C LEU A 78 13.17 -21.77 -12.05
N GLN A 79 12.48 -22.14 -10.97
CA GLN A 79 12.18 -23.55 -10.72
C GLN A 79 11.12 -23.96 -11.74
N SER A 80 11.56 -24.52 -12.86
CA SER A 80 10.68 -25.10 -13.88
C SER A 80 9.80 -26.16 -13.21
N ALA A 81 8.49 -25.95 -13.24
CA ALA A 81 7.50 -26.89 -12.71
C ALA A 81 7.39 -28.11 -13.64
N ASP A 82 8.31 -29.06 -13.47
CA ASP A 82 8.29 -30.40 -14.09
C ASP A 82 8.50 -31.47 -13.01
N ALA A 83 7.60 -31.47 -12.03
CA ALA A 83 7.30 -32.64 -11.21
C ALA A 83 5.78 -32.81 -11.22
N PRO A 84 5.24 -34.02 -11.50
CA PRO A 84 3.82 -34.29 -11.34
C PRO A 84 3.52 -34.36 -9.84
N VAL A 85 3.31 -33.18 -9.24
CA VAL A 85 2.67 -33.07 -7.93
C VAL A 85 1.27 -33.65 -8.12
N SER A 86 0.92 -34.66 -7.33
CA SER A 86 -0.45 -35.14 -7.25
C SER A 86 -1.34 -33.93 -6.96
N THR A 87 -2.32 -33.68 -7.83
CA THR A 87 -3.33 -32.65 -7.61
C THR A 87 -4.09 -32.99 -6.35
N LEU A 88 -3.64 -32.44 -5.22
CA LEU A 88 -4.47 -32.26 -4.06
C LEU A 88 -5.54 -31.26 -4.52
N ASN A 89 -6.73 -31.76 -4.88
CA ASN A 89 -7.91 -30.92 -4.96
C ASN A 89 -8.16 -30.42 -3.54
N ILE A 90 -7.51 -29.32 -3.19
CA ILE A 90 -8.06 -28.40 -2.21
C ILE A 90 -9.23 -27.78 -2.97
N GLU A 91 -10.44 -28.30 -2.75
CA GLU A 91 -11.64 -27.61 -3.19
C GLU A 91 -11.57 -26.19 -2.61
N PRO A 92 -11.88 -25.15 -3.40
CA PRO A 92 -11.77 -23.77 -2.92
C PRO A 92 -12.65 -23.59 -1.68
N GLY A 93 -12.22 -22.73 -0.75
CA GLY A 93 -13.11 -22.27 0.31
C GLY A 93 -14.27 -21.48 -0.30
N ALA A 94 -15.44 -21.54 0.35
CA ALA A 94 -16.58 -20.74 -0.06
C ALA A 94 -16.20 -19.24 -0.13
N PRO A 95 -16.83 -18.46 -1.03
CA PRO A 95 -16.48 -17.06 -1.26
C PRO A 95 -16.67 -16.24 0.02
N SER A 96 -15.76 -15.30 0.29
CA SER A 96 -15.86 -14.40 1.45
C SER A 96 -17.09 -13.49 1.37
N VAL A 97 -17.59 -13.06 2.54
CA VAL A 97 -18.73 -12.11 2.62
C VAL A 97 -18.34 -10.76 2.01
N VAL A 98 -19.04 -10.37 0.96
CA VAL A 98 -18.84 -9.11 0.21
C VAL A 98 -19.43 -7.91 0.96
N THR A 99 -20.53 -8.12 1.66
CA THR A 99 -21.23 -7.08 2.44
C THR A 99 -22.04 -7.75 3.54
N SER A 100 -22.01 -7.21 4.75
CA SER A 100 -22.84 -7.66 5.87
C SER A 100 -23.73 -6.55 6.43
N ILE A 101 -24.87 -6.93 7.00
CA ILE A 101 -25.80 -6.04 7.69
C ILE A 101 -26.20 -6.75 8.99
N GLU A 102 -25.96 -6.12 10.14
CA GLU A 102 -26.49 -6.63 11.41
C GLU A 102 -28.01 -6.48 11.43
N GLY A 103 -28.72 -7.51 11.85
CA GLY A 103 -30.16 -7.46 12.09
C GLY A 103 -30.47 -7.37 13.59
N LEU A 104 -31.76 -7.41 13.89
CA LEU A 104 -32.33 -7.49 15.23
C LEU A 104 -31.56 -8.47 16.14
N ASN A 105 -31.24 -8.03 17.35
CA ASN A 105 -30.71 -8.88 18.42
C ASN A 105 -31.71 -9.12 19.57
N TYR A 106 -31.33 -9.98 20.52
CA TYR A 106 -32.15 -10.38 21.68
C TYR A 106 -32.75 -9.20 22.48
N ASP A 107 -31.96 -8.18 22.80
CA ASP A 107 -32.40 -7.07 23.66
C ASP A 107 -33.20 -6.01 22.86
N GLU A 108 -32.91 -5.84 21.56
CA GLU A 108 -33.71 -5.01 20.64
C GLU A 108 -35.09 -5.62 20.34
N ASN A 109 -35.13 -6.94 20.08
CA ASN A 109 -36.38 -7.68 19.89
C ASN A 109 -37.29 -7.55 21.12
N ALA A 110 -36.72 -7.65 22.33
CA ALA A 110 -37.43 -7.43 23.57
C ALA A 110 -37.87 -5.97 23.78
N THR A 111 -37.09 -4.99 23.28
CA THR A 111 -37.43 -3.56 23.31
C THR A 111 -38.62 -3.26 22.39
N ASN A 112 -38.65 -3.83 21.19
CA ASN A 112 -39.75 -3.66 20.22
C ASN A 112 -41.07 -4.30 20.67
N THR A 113 -40.99 -5.47 21.30
CA THR A 113 -42.15 -6.33 21.61
C THR A 113 -42.65 -6.16 23.05
N GLY A 114 -41.77 -5.72 23.96
CA GLY A 114 -42.03 -5.58 25.39
C GLY A 114 -41.86 -6.89 26.19
N PHE A 115 -41.26 -7.93 25.60
CA PHE A 115 -40.95 -9.20 26.29
C PHE A 115 -39.81 -9.94 25.60
N TYR A 116 -39.05 -10.74 26.37
CA TYR A 116 -38.03 -11.62 25.78
C TYR A 116 -38.69 -12.83 25.11
N ALA A 117 -38.29 -13.13 23.87
CA ALA A 117 -38.75 -14.26 23.08
C ALA A 117 -37.60 -15.22 22.77
N ILE A 118 -37.91 -16.52 22.76
CA ILE A 118 -37.08 -17.58 22.16
C ILE A 118 -37.98 -18.62 21.47
N PRO A 119 -37.47 -19.36 20.47
CA PRO A 119 -36.19 -19.09 19.79
C PRO A 119 -36.23 -17.78 18.98
N PRO A 120 -35.09 -17.22 18.56
CA PRO A 120 -35.01 -16.15 17.56
C PRO A 120 -35.71 -16.46 16.23
N ASP A 121 -35.60 -17.69 15.70
CA ASP A 121 -36.23 -18.16 14.45
C ASP A 121 -36.14 -17.14 13.27
N PRO A 122 -34.93 -16.84 12.78
CA PRO A 122 -34.68 -15.81 11.78
C PRO A 122 -35.04 -16.29 10.37
N HIS A 123 -35.84 -15.50 9.68
CA HIS A 123 -36.10 -15.70 8.25
C HIS A 123 -35.95 -14.38 7.50
N GLY A 124 -35.52 -14.46 6.25
CA GLY A 124 -35.20 -13.29 5.44
C GLY A 124 -35.56 -13.45 3.97
N ALA A 125 -35.74 -12.33 3.29
CA ALA A 125 -35.93 -12.24 1.84
C ALA A 125 -35.22 -11.01 1.28
N VAL A 126 -34.78 -11.10 0.03
CA VAL A 126 -34.05 -10.02 -0.66
C VAL A 126 -34.81 -9.61 -1.91
N GLY A 127 -35.11 -8.31 -2.01
CA GLY A 127 -35.62 -7.68 -3.22
C GLY A 127 -34.50 -6.92 -3.96
N PRO A 128 -34.80 -6.15 -5.01
CA PRO A 128 -33.81 -5.41 -5.79
C PRO A 128 -32.99 -4.41 -4.96
N ASN A 129 -33.61 -3.72 -4.00
CA ASN A 129 -33.00 -2.63 -3.23
C ASN A 129 -32.92 -2.86 -1.71
N HIS A 130 -33.72 -3.79 -1.17
CA HIS A 130 -33.90 -3.99 0.27
C HIS A 130 -33.73 -5.46 0.67
N VAL A 131 -33.29 -5.66 1.90
CA VAL A 131 -33.38 -6.93 2.63
C VAL A 131 -34.46 -6.79 3.70
N VAL A 132 -35.34 -7.78 3.81
CA VAL A 132 -36.44 -7.81 4.80
C VAL A 132 -36.23 -9.04 5.69
N SER A 133 -36.14 -8.83 6.99
CA SER A 133 -35.94 -9.88 8.00
C SER A 133 -37.10 -9.93 8.98
N VAL A 134 -37.47 -11.16 9.37
CA VAL A 134 -38.39 -11.45 10.47
C VAL A 134 -37.67 -12.33 11.49
N VAL A 135 -37.85 -12.01 12.77
CA VAL A 135 -37.17 -12.67 13.90
C VAL A 135 -38.19 -12.89 15.02
N ASN A 136 -38.81 -14.08 15.01
CA ASN A 136 -39.92 -14.57 15.83
C ASN A 136 -41.13 -13.62 15.99
N THR A 137 -40.97 -12.52 16.73
CA THR A 137 -42.04 -11.56 17.07
C THR A 137 -41.86 -10.18 16.44
N SER A 138 -40.81 -9.96 15.65
CA SER A 138 -40.48 -8.67 15.02
C SER A 138 -40.21 -8.79 13.52
N ILE A 139 -40.36 -7.67 12.81
CA ILE A 139 -39.99 -7.46 11.40
C ILE A 139 -39.19 -6.17 11.26
N GLU A 140 -38.18 -6.20 10.40
CA GLU A 140 -37.38 -5.04 10.03
C GLU A 140 -37.02 -5.09 8.55
N TRP A 141 -36.52 -3.97 8.03
CA TRP A 141 -35.87 -3.96 6.72
C TRP A 141 -34.81 -2.87 6.60
N HIS A 142 -33.83 -3.20 5.79
CA HIS A 142 -32.70 -2.34 5.48
C HIS A 142 -32.58 -2.19 3.96
N THR A 143 -32.07 -1.06 3.51
CA THR A 143 -31.47 -0.99 2.16
C THR A 143 -30.28 -1.96 2.08
N LYS A 144 -29.94 -2.45 0.88
CA LYS A 144 -28.74 -3.30 0.68
C LYS A 144 -27.42 -2.63 1.08
N ALA A 145 -27.42 -1.31 1.29
CA ALA A 145 -26.28 -0.55 1.83
C ALA A 145 -26.23 -0.51 3.37
N GLY A 146 -27.09 -1.27 4.07
CA GLY A 146 -27.11 -1.37 5.52
C GLY A 146 -27.89 -0.27 6.26
N VAL A 147 -28.56 0.65 5.55
CA VAL A 147 -29.42 1.65 6.20
C VAL A 147 -30.73 1.00 6.64
N GLN A 148 -30.96 0.89 7.94
CA GLN A 148 -32.22 0.45 8.54
C GLN A 148 -33.30 1.50 8.32
N GLU A 149 -34.43 1.12 7.72
CA GLU A 149 -35.56 2.04 7.45
C GLU A 149 -36.78 1.75 8.33
N ASN A 150 -36.92 0.51 8.80
CA ASN A 150 -37.97 0.09 9.73
C ASN A 150 -37.46 -1.00 10.67
N SER A 151 -37.94 -0.98 11.92
CA SER A 151 -37.95 -2.15 12.81
C SER A 151 -39.15 -2.02 13.76
N GLN A 152 -40.01 -3.03 13.78
CA GLN A 152 -41.25 -3.03 14.55
C GLN A 152 -41.69 -4.45 14.93
N ARG A 153 -42.52 -4.56 15.97
CA ARG A 153 -43.15 -5.83 16.35
C ARG A 153 -44.21 -6.26 15.33
N LEU A 154 -44.39 -7.57 15.17
CA LEU A 154 -45.39 -8.16 14.27
C LEU A 154 -46.82 -7.94 14.80
N GLY A 155 -47.05 -8.20 16.09
CA GLY A 155 -48.38 -8.22 16.71
C GLY A 155 -48.56 -7.27 17.90
N LYS A 156 -49.60 -7.53 18.70
CA LYS A 156 -49.88 -6.75 19.91
C LYS A 156 -48.75 -6.91 20.94
N ASN A 157 -48.37 -5.85 21.65
CA ASN A 157 -47.54 -5.97 22.86
C ASN A 157 -48.40 -6.30 24.09
N SER A 158 -47.86 -6.16 25.30
CA SER A 158 -48.58 -6.43 26.55
C SER A 158 -49.86 -5.58 26.76
N SER A 159 -50.00 -4.43 26.09
CA SER A 159 -51.09 -3.47 26.33
C SER A 159 -51.79 -2.95 25.07
N THR A 160 -51.07 -2.69 23.98
CA THR A 160 -51.59 -2.05 22.76
C THR A 160 -51.13 -2.76 21.48
N ILE A 161 -51.91 -2.56 20.43
CA ILE A 161 -51.62 -3.02 19.07
C ILE A 161 -50.99 -1.91 18.20
N VAL A 162 -51.26 -0.63 18.52
CA VAL A 162 -50.89 0.53 17.69
C VAL A 162 -49.41 0.57 17.35
N GLY A 163 -49.07 0.58 16.06
CA GLY A 163 -47.69 0.47 15.56
C GLY A 163 -47.14 -0.95 15.61
N SER A 164 -47.95 -1.95 15.25
CA SER A 164 -47.48 -3.30 14.94
C SER A 164 -47.76 -3.63 13.47
N PHE A 165 -46.88 -4.39 12.84
CA PHE A 165 -46.96 -4.67 11.39
C PHE A 165 -48.31 -5.25 10.94
N PHE A 166 -48.90 -6.17 11.72
CA PHE A 166 -50.21 -6.78 11.41
C PHE A 166 -51.41 -6.03 12.03
N GLU A 167 -51.26 -4.79 12.53
CA GLU A 167 -52.33 -4.02 13.19
C GLU A 167 -53.70 -4.05 12.48
N PRO A 168 -53.80 -3.94 11.13
CA PRO A 168 -55.09 -4.00 10.42
C PRO A 168 -55.90 -5.28 10.62
N LEU A 169 -55.26 -6.41 10.97
CA LEU A 169 -55.92 -7.69 11.21
C LEU A 169 -56.35 -7.90 12.67
N THR A 170 -56.10 -6.93 13.55
CA THR A 170 -56.25 -7.04 15.00
C THR A 170 -55.64 -8.33 15.60
N PRO A 171 -54.35 -8.63 15.38
CA PRO A 171 -53.64 -9.73 16.03
C PRO A 171 -53.69 -9.70 17.56
N ALA A 172 -53.61 -10.89 18.14
CA ALA A 172 -53.35 -11.13 19.54
C ALA A 172 -51.90 -10.74 19.93
N ASN A 173 -51.57 -10.94 21.20
CA ASN A 173 -50.20 -10.82 21.70
C ASN A 173 -49.41 -12.08 21.31
N LYS A 174 -48.12 -11.93 21.01
CA LYS A 174 -47.20 -13.02 20.63
C LYS A 174 -47.64 -13.78 19.37
N LEU A 175 -47.63 -13.08 18.23
CA LEU A 175 -47.48 -13.77 16.94
C LEU A 175 -46.12 -14.48 16.91
N PHE A 176 -46.04 -15.61 16.23
CA PHE A 176 -44.88 -16.50 16.23
C PHE A 176 -44.65 -17.13 14.85
N ASP A 177 -43.54 -17.86 14.71
CA ASP A 177 -43.10 -18.57 13.50
C ASP A 177 -43.24 -17.76 12.19
N PRO A 178 -42.65 -16.56 12.10
CA PRO A 178 -42.80 -15.74 10.92
C PRO A 178 -41.87 -16.22 9.81
N LYS A 179 -42.33 -16.14 8.56
CA LYS A 179 -41.46 -16.29 7.39
C LYS A 179 -41.72 -15.17 6.39
N VAL A 180 -40.70 -14.83 5.62
CA VAL A 180 -40.78 -13.83 4.57
C VAL A 180 -40.14 -14.36 3.29
N ILE A 181 -40.76 -14.12 2.15
CA ILE A 181 -40.24 -14.49 0.83
C ILE A 181 -40.43 -13.31 -0.15
N TYR A 182 -39.61 -13.26 -1.19
CA TYR A 182 -39.76 -12.30 -2.28
C TYR A 182 -40.35 -13.02 -3.51
N ASP A 183 -41.50 -12.56 -3.98
CA ASP A 183 -42.04 -12.92 -5.30
C ASP A 183 -41.23 -12.19 -6.38
N GLN A 184 -40.31 -12.94 -6.98
CA GLN A 184 -39.47 -12.54 -8.10
C GLN A 184 -40.21 -12.41 -9.44
N ILE A 185 -41.45 -12.88 -9.53
CA ILE A 185 -42.31 -12.82 -10.73
C ILE A 185 -43.19 -11.56 -10.69
N SER A 186 -43.71 -11.20 -9.51
CA SER A 186 -44.62 -10.05 -9.30
C SER A 186 -43.99 -8.86 -8.56
N GLU A 187 -42.70 -8.97 -8.24
CA GLU A 187 -41.85 -7.99 -7.55
C GLU A 187 -42.35 -7.54 -6.17
N ARG A 188 -42.60 -8.48 -5.24
CA ARG A 188 -43.25 -8.20 -3.93
C ARG A 188 -42.67 -9.02 -2.78
N PHE A 189 -42.65 -8.46 -1.58
CA PHE A 189 -42.42 -9.23 -0.36
C PHE A 189 -43.73 -9.81 0.16
N ILE A 190 -43.69 -11.06 0.65
CA ILE A 190 -44.82 -11.73 1.32
C ILE A 190 -44.35 -12.17 2.69
N VAL A 191 -45.07 -11.78 3.74
CA VAL A 191 -44.81 -12.17 5.13
C VAL A 191 -45.95 -13.06 5.61
N VAL A 192 -45.63 -14.20 6.22
CA VAL A 192 -46.56 -15.00 7.03
C VAL A 192 -46.17 -14.90 8.50
N ALA A 193 -47.16 -14.91 9.40
CA ALA A 193 -46.98 -15.13 10.83
C ALA A 193 -48.18 -15.89 11.40
N LEU A 194 -47.96 -16.65 12.48
CA LEU A 194 -49.00 -17.47 13.10
C LEU A 194 -49.56 -16.84 14.37
N GLU A 195 -50.83 -17.11 14.62
CA GLU A 195 -51.54 -16.77 15.84
C GLU A 195 -52.19 -18.01 16.46
N ARG A 196 -52.15 -18.10 17.79
CA ARG A 196 -52.84 -19.09 18.61
C ARG A 196 -53.39 -18.39 19.84
N GLN A 197 -54.67 -18.59 20.12
CA GLN A 197 -55.26 -18.37 21.45
C GLN A 197 -55.77 -19.71 21.97
N ASP A 198 -55.49 -20.03 23.23
CA ASP A 198 -55.79 -21.33 23.82
C ASP A 198 -56.44 -21.17 25.20
N THR A 199 -57.66 -21.69 25.34
CA THR A 199 -58.41 -21.67 26.61
C THR A 199 -57.68 -22.36 27.75
N ALA A 200 -56.83 -23.36 27.48
CA ALA A 200 -55.99 -23.99 28.49
C ALA A 200 -54.81 -23.12 28.94
N ARG A 201 -54.45 -22.08 28.16
CA ARG A 201 -53.46 -21.05 28.51
C ARG A 201 -54.10 -19.81 29.15
N GLY A 202 -55.42 -19.81 29.34
CA GLY A 202 -56.18 -18.73 29.95
C GLY A 202 -56.81 -17.74 28.95
N ASP A 203 -56.72 -18.00 27.64
CA ASP A 203 -57.43 -17.20 26.65
C ASP A 203 -58.95 -17.47 26.69
N SER A 204 -59.74 -16.54 26.13
CA SER A 204 -61.21 -16.67 26.14
C SER A 204 -61.78 -17.69 25.13
N VAL A 205 -61.00 -18.07 24.12
CA VAL A 205 -61.43 -18.91 22.98
C VAL A 205 -60.25 -19.70 22.41
N ASN A 206 -60.53 -20.85 21.77
CA ASN A 206 -59.56 -21.57 20.94
C ASN A 206 -59.63 -21.05 19.50
N THR A 207 -58.63 -20.27 19.11
CA THR A 207 -58.46 -19.73 17.75
C THR A 207 -57.06 -20.02 17.24
N SER A 208 -56.94 -20.17 15.92
CA SER A 208 -55.65 -20.18 15.23
C SER A 208 -55.82 -19.42 13.93
N ARG A 209 -54.91 -18.48 13.64
CA ARG A 209 -54.93 -17.72 12.39
C ARG A 209 -53.57 -17.79 11.71
N ILE A 210 -53.60 -17.93 10.39
CA ILE A 210 -52.44 -17.70 9.53
C ILE A 210 -52.61 -16.27 9.01
N LEU A 211 -51.71 -15.36 9.39
CA LEU A 211 -51.73 -13.97 8.97
C LEU A 211 -50.75 -13.80 7.81
N VAL A 212 -51.21 -13.23 6.71
CA VAL A 212 -50.42 -12.99 5.50
C VAL A 212 -50.44 -11.50 5.18
N ALA A 213 -49.29 -10.93 4.85
CA ALA A 213 -49.15 -9.59 4.31
C ALA A 213 -48.37 -9.64 3.00
N VAL A 214 -48.72 -8.82 2.01
CA VAL A 214 -47.93 -8.62 0.78
C VAL A 214 -47.74 -7.14 0.48
N SER A 215 -46.55 -6.74 0.02
CA SER A 215 -46.26 -5.36 -0.38
C SER A 215 -46.92 -4.96 -1.71
N ASP A 216 -47.12 -3.66 -1.92
CA ASP A 216 -47.68 -3.09 -3.15
C ASP A 216 -46.67 -3.00 -4.30
N ASP A 217 -45.37 -3.06 -4.02
CA ASP A 217 -44.28 -3.30 -4.98
C ASP A 217 -42.99 -3.84 -4.30
N SER A 218 -41.84 -3.70 -4.96
CA SER A 218 -40.51 -4.15 -4.52
C SER A 218 -39.90 -3.32 -3.36
N ASN A 219 -40.61 -2.30 -2.88
CA ASN A 219 -40.22 -1.46 -1.75
C ASN A 219 -41.08 -1.78 -0.51
N PRO A 220 -40.48 -2.31 0.59
CA PRO A 220 -41.25 -2.67 1.78
C PRO A 220 -41.78 -1.45 2.55
N ASN A 221 -41.35 -0.22 2.24
CA ASN A 221 -41.88 1.01 2.80
C ASN A 221 -43.24 1.44 2.20
N GLY A 222 -43.74 0.73 1.19
CA GLY A 222 -45.00 1.01 0.51
C GLY A 222 -46.25 0.57 1.29
N THR A 223 -47.35 0.39 0.56
CA THR A 223 -48.60 -0.15 1.11
C THR A 223 -48.48 -1.67 1.27
N TRP A 224 -49.10 -2.23 2.31
CA TRP A 224 -49.24 -3.67 2.47
C TRP A 224 -50.71 -4.08 2.42
N TYR A 225 -51.01 -5.19 1.74
CA TYR A 225 -52.31 -5.84 1.72
C TYR A 225 -52.30 -7.03 2.68
N TYR A 226 -53.36 -7.17 3.47
CA TYR A 226 -53.40 -8.07 4.62
C TYR A 226 -54.55 -9.06 4.53
N LEU A 227 -54.27 -10.31 4.87
CA LEU A 227 -55.23 -11.42 4.88
C LEU A 227 -55.08 -12.23 6.17
N ALA A 228 -56.21 -12.50 6.84
CA ALA A 228 -56.28 -13.45 7.93
C ALA A 228 -57.03 -14.71 7.48
N ILE A 229 -56.38 -15.87 7.58
CA ILE A 229 -56.91 -17.18 7.22
C ILE A 229 -57.19 -17.96 8.50
N ASP A 230 -58.29 -18.69 8.57
CA ASP A 230 -58.54 -19.62 9.68
C ASP A 230 -57.55 -20.80 9.59
N GLY A 231 -56.62 -20.85 10.55
CA GLY A 231 -55.64 -21.91 10.70
C GLY A 231 -56.17 -23.07 11.56
N LYS A 232 -57.37 -22.94 12.13
CA LYS A 232 -58.00 -23.97 12.95
C LYS A 232 -58.65 -25.03 12.08
N VAL A 233 -58.22 -26.27 12.22
CA VAL A 233 -58.73 -27.42 11.46
C VAL A 233 -59.37 -28.41 12.42
N ASN A 234 -60.44 -29.08 12.01
CA ASN A 234 -61.06 -30.14 12.80
C ASN A 234 -60.65 -31.51 12.25
N PHE A 235 -59.87 -32.26 13.03
CA PHE A 235 -59.49 -33.64 12.74
C PHE A 235 -60.43 -34.59 13.48
N SER A 236 -61.43 -35.12 12.77
CA SER A 236 -62.35 -36.16 13.26
C SER A 236 -63.01 -35.83 14.63
N GLY A 237 -63.41 -34.58 14.82
CA GLY A 237 -64.02 -34.06 16.05
C GLY A 237 -63.06 -33.32 16.99
N THR A 238 -61.77 -33.28 16.69
CA THR A 238 -60.75 -32.57 17.51
C THR A 238 -60.26 -31.31 16.80
N ASP A 239 -60.42 -30.14 17.42
CA ASP A 239 -59.87 -28.88 16.91
C ASP A 239 -58.33 -28.85 17.10
N THR A 240 -57.63 -28.42 16.05
CA THR A 240 -56.17 -28.24 16.01
C THR A 240 -55.80 -26.80 15.65
N TRP A 241 -54.59 -26.37 16.00
CA TRP A 241 -54.00 -25.08 15.63
C TRP A 241 -52.80 -25.27 14.71
N ALA A 242 -52.53 -24.25 13.90
CA ALA A 242 -51.41 -24.18 12.97
C ALA A 242 -50.11 -23.75 13.66
N ASP A 243 -49.03 -24.47 13.36
CA ASP A 243 -47.67 -24.28 13.86
C ASP A 243 -46.68 -24.42 12.70
N TYR A 244 -45.47 -23.88 12.82
CA TYR A 244 -44.32 -24.10 11.93
C TYR A 244 -44.65 -24.01 10.43
N PRO A 245 -44.81 -22.79 9.86
CA PRO A 245 -45.24 -22.65 8.48
C PRO A 245 -44.12 -23.01 7.49
N GLY A 246 -44.48 -23.70 6.41
CA GLY A 246 -43.74 -23.61 5.15
C GLY A 246 -44.35 -22.50 4.30
N LEU A 247 -43.53 -21.77 3.55
CA LEU A 247 -43.96 -20.67 2.68
C LEU A 247 -43.25 -20.77 1.33
N ALA A 248 -44.03 -20.81 0.24
CA ALA A 248 -43.54 -20.79 -1.13
C ALA A 248 -44.54 -20.12 -2.07
N ILE A 249 -44.11 -19.89 -3.30
CA ILE A 249 -44.94 -19.39 -4.41
C ILE A 249 -44.55 -20.06 -5.73
N ASP A 250 -45.43 -19.90 -6.72
CA ASP A 250 -45.20 -20.08 -8.15
C ASP A 250 -45.71 -18.84 -8.92
N GLU A 251 -45.93 -18.95 -10.24
CA GLU A 251 -46.53 -17.88 -11.05
C GLU A 251 -47.97 -17.48 -10.64
N GLU A 252 -48.78 -18.38 -10.06
CA GLU A 252 -50.23 -18.22 -9.87
C GLU A 252 -50.68 -18.07 -8.42
N ALA A 253 -49.97 -18.68 -7.47
CA ALA A 253 -50.45 -19.01 -6.14
C ALA A 253 -49.40 -18.78 -5.04
N ILE A 254 -49.89 -18.70 -3.80
CA ILE A 254 -49.07 -18.76 -2.58
C ILE A 254 -49.41 -20.04 -1.84
N TYR A 255 -48.38 -20.77 -1.43
CA TYR A 255 -48.48 -22.04 -0.71
C TYR A 255 -48.03 -21.86 0.73
N ILE A 256 -48.93 -22.17 1.66
CA ILE A 256 -48.60 -22.21 3.09
C ILE A 256 -48.89 -23.62 3.60
N THR A 257 -47.89 -24.30 4.13
CA THR A 257 -48.08 -25.55 4.88
C THR A 257 -48.03 -25.26 6.37
N ASN A 258 -48.72 -26.04 7.20
CA ASN A 258 -48.54 -25.98 8.66
C ASN A 258 -48.64 -27.36 9.30
N ASN A 259 -47.83 -27.57 10.34
CA ASN A 259 -48.03 -28.62 11.32
C ASN A 259 -49.35 -28.34 12.07
N GLN A 260 -50.16 -29.37 12.33
CA GLN A 260 -51.42 -29.26 13.05
C GLN A 260 -51.34 -29.96 14.40
N PHE A 261 -51.58 -29.21 15.47
CA PHE A 261 -51.50 -29.71 16.84
C PHE A 261 -52.82 -29.54 17.58
N THR A 262 -53.18 -30.48 18.45
CA THR A 262 -54.34 -30.30 19.35
C THR A 262 -54.17 -29.08 20.27
N PHE A 263 -55.26 -28.33 20.50
CA PHE A 263 -55.29 -27.34 21.58
C PHE A 263 -55.14 -28.00 22.96
N GLY A 264 -54.74 -27.22 23.96
CA GLY A 264 -54.55 -27.71 25.32
C GLY A 264 -53.16 -28.28 25.60
N ALA A 265 -53.01 -28.89 26.78
CA ALA A 265 -51.73 -29.32 27.31
C ALA A 265 -51.12 -30.56 26.61
N SER A 266 -51.93 -31.35 25.89
CA SER A 266 -51.46 -32.54 25.17
C SER A 266 -50.65 -32.23 23.92
N ASN A 267 -50.91 -31.07 23.30
CA ASN A 267 -50.22 -30.51 22.12
C ASN A 267 -49.74 -31.58 21.12
N THR A 268 -50.64 -32.53 20.81
CA THR A 268 -50.35 -33.73 20.03
C THR A 268 -50.47 -33.44 18.53
N SER A 269 -49.48 -33.85 17.75
CA SER A 269 -49.46 -33.67 16.29
C SER A 269 -50.51 -34.55 15.61
N MET A 270 -51.23 -33.96 14.66
CA MET A 270 -52.26 -34.59 13.83
C MET A 270 -51.86 -34.67 12.35
N GLY A 271 -50.64 -34.22 12.00
CA GLY A 271 -50.11 -34.14 10.64
C GLY A 271 -50.05 -32.72 10.07
N SER A 272 -49.78 -32.60 8.78
CA SER A 272 -49.72 -31.31 8.06
C SER A 272 -51.01 -30.96 7.29
N ARG A 273 -51.17 -29.67 6.97
CA ARG A 273 -52.20 -29.11 6.06
C ARG A 273 -51.56 -28.14 5.08
N LEU A 274 -52.16 -27.98 3.90
CA LEU A 274 -51.77 -27.03 2.86
C LEU A 274 -52.90 -26.03 2.60
N TRP A 275 -52.58 -24.74 2.62
CA TRP A 275 -53.42 -23.66 2.09
C TRP A 275 -52.84 -23.18 0.76
N ILE A 276 -53.69 -23.07 -0.25
CA ILE A 276 -53.37 -22.49 -1.56
C ILE A 276 -54.18 -21.19 -1.70
N ILE A 277 -53.49 -20.06 -1.84
CA ILE A 277 -54.08 -18.72 -1.97
C ILE A 277 -53.97 -18.28 -3.43
N ASN A 278 -55.05 -17.75 -4.02
CA ASN A 278 -54.98 -17.09 -5.33
C ASN A 278 -54.16 -15.78 -5.21
N LYS A 279 -52.95 -15.78 -5.81
CA LYS A 279 -52.00 -14.68 -5.72
C LYS A 279 -52.56 -13.40 -6.34
N SER A 280 -53.19 -13.52 -7.50
CA SER A 280 -53.75 -12.37 -8.25
C SER A 280 -54.86 -11.64 -7.50
N GLU A 281 -55.69 -12.35 -6.73
CA GLU A 281 -56.76 -11.77 -5.93
C GLU A 281 -56.21 -11.06 -4.68
N LEU A 282 -55.23 -11.65 -3.99
CA LEU A 282 -54.58 -10.99 -2.86
C LEU A 282 -53.80 -9.74 -3.31
N TYR A 283 -53.10 -9.80 -4.44
CA TYR A 283 -52.23 -8.73 -4.92
C TYR A 283 -53.01 -7.55 -5.52
N SER A 284 -54.27 -7.79 -5.92
CA SER A 284 -55.23 -6.73 -6.28
C SER A 284 -56.04 -6.22 -5.08
N ASN A 285 -55.67 -6.62 -3.85
CA ASN A 285 -56.35 -6.27 -2.60
C ASN A 285 -57.86 -6.61 -2.63
N ALA A 286 -58.20 -7.77 -3.19
CA ALA A 286 -59.58 -8.25 -3.19
C ALA A 286 -60.09 -8.42 -1.75
N ALA A 287 -61.34 -8.03 -1.48
CA ALA A 287 -61.91 -8.05 -0.13
C ALA A 287 -62.06 -9.47 0.47
N SER A 288 -61.95 -10.52 -0.34
CA SER A 288 -61.96 -11.92 0.07
C SER A 288 -61.23 -12.76 -0.99
N PRO A 289 -59.88 -12.83 -0.95
CA PRO A 289 -59.12 -13.66 -1.87
C PRO A 289 -59.45 -15.14 -1.66
N THR A 290 -59.46 -15.90 -2.74
CA THR A 290 -59.75 -17.34 -2.72
C THR A 290 -58.63 -18.08 -2.01
N VAL A 291 -58.99 -18.84 -0.96
CA VAL A 291 -58.08 -19.71 -0.21
C VAL A 291 -58.70 -21.09 -0.10
N ASN A 292 -57.99 -22.11 -0.58
CA ASN A 292 -58.40 -23.51 -0.50
C ASN A 292 -57.49 -24.27 0.46
N ILE A 293 -58.06 -25.17 1.28
CA ILE A 293 -57.32 -26.02 2.22
C ILE A 293 -57.35 -27.49 1.78
N TYR A 294 -56.20 -28.16 1.86
CA TYR A 294 -56.02 -29.57 1.48
C TYR A 294 -55.28 -30.36 2.57
N ASP A 295 -55.57 -31.67 2.60
CA ASP A 295 -54.73 -32.68 3.25
C ASP A 295 -53.81 -33.28 2.19
N PRO A 296 -52.56 -32.81 2.02
CA PRO A 296 -51.69 -33.26 0.95
C PRO A 296 -51.28 -34.74 1.09
N SER A 297 -51.22 -35.27 2.32
CA SER A 297 -50.92 -36.68 2.54
C SER A 297 -52.08 -37.57 2.09
N THR A 298 -53.31 -37.27 2.52
CA THR A 298 -54.49 -38.02 2.07
C THR A 298 -54.73 -37.86 0.57
N ALA A 299 -54.61 -36.64 0.03
CA ALA A 299 -54.89 -36.35 -1.38
C ALA A 299 -53.90 -37.00 -2.36
N SER A 300 -52.64 -37.19 -1.94
CA SER A 300 -51.60 -37.86 -2.74
C SER A 300 -51.56 -39.39 -2.57
N GLY A 301 -52.39 -39.95 -1.68
CA GLY A 301 -52.45 -41.38 -1.42
C GLY A 301 -51.37 -41.92 -0.48
N LEU A 302 -50.74 -41.07 0.35
CA LEU A 302 -49.83 -41.54 1.40
C LEU A 302 -50.58 -42.39 2.43
N SER A 303 -49.90 -43.41 2.97
CA SER A 303 -50.46 -44.36 3.95
C SER A 303 -50.59 -43.79 5.37
N GLY A 304 -50.14 -42.56 5.60
CA GLY A 304 -50.19 -41.84 6.87
C GLY A 304 -49.88 -40.36 6.68
N GLN A 305 -50.15 -39.55 7.69
CA GLN A 305 -49.85 -38.12 7.64
C GLN A 305 -48.33 -37.88 7.77
N SER A 306 -47.77 -37.07 6.87
CA SER A 306 -46.46 -36.45 7.13
C SER A 306 -46.59 -35.49 8.31
N PHE A 307 -45.58 -35.42 9.17
CA PHE A 307 -45.54 -34.43 10.25
C PHE A 307 -45.31 -33.03 9.68
N THR A 308 -44.07 -32.73 9.26
CA THR A 308 -43.68 -31.48 8.62
C THR A 308 -43.54 -31.66 7.12
N ILE A 309 -44.04 -30.68 6.37
CA ILE A 309 -43.99 -30.62 4.90
C ILE A 309 -43.51 -29.21 4.52
N GLN A 310 -42.49 -29.09 3.68
CA GLN A 310 -42.10 -27.81 3.07
C GLN A 310 -42.59 -27.74 1.63
N PRO A 311 -43.26 -26.65 1.21
CA PRO A 311 -43.49 -26.40 -0.21
C PRO A 311 -42.22 -25.82 -0.84
N ALA A 312 -41.92 -26.20 -2.08
CA ALA A 312 -40.78 -25.70 -2.83
C ALA A 312 -41.09 -24.35 -3.47
N HIS A 313 -40.26 -23.34 -3.23
CA HIS A 313 -40.33 -22.07 -3.94
C HIS A 313 -39.89 -22.26 -5.39
N VAL A 314 -40.75 -21.91 -6.34
CA VAL A 314 -40.52 -22.13 -7.78
C VAL A 314 -39.85 -20.90 -8.39
N PHE A 315 -38.71 -21.11 -9.05
CA PHE A 315 -38.06 -20.12 -9.91
C PHE A 315 -38.34 -20.41 -11.39
N GLY A 316 -38.90 -19.43 -12.09
CA GLY A 316 -39.37 -19.59 -13.47
C GLY A 316 -40.76 -20.22 -13.51
N SER A 317 -41.03 -21.07 -14.50
CA SER A 317 -42.26 -21.87 -14.59
C SER A 317 -41.92 -23.35 -14.45
N ALA A 318 -42.61 -24.03 -13.54
CA ALA A 318 -42.42 -25.47 -13.36
C ALA A 318 -43.03 -26.27 -14.53
N PRO A 319 -42.51 -27.48 -14.84
CA PRO A 319 -42.90 -28.23 -16.03
C PRO A 319 -44.36 -28.71 -15.99
N GLY A 320 -45.05 -28.56 -17.13
CA GLY A 320 -46.40 -29.07 -17.35
C GLY A 320 -47.48 -28.18 -16.74
N SER A 321 -48.19 -28.70 -15.75
CA SER A 321 -49.22 -28.00 -14.97
C SER A 321 -48.84 -27.89 -13.48
N THR A 322 -47.57 -28.15 -13.17
CA THR A 322 -47.06 -28.17 -11.80
C THR A 322 -47.06 -26.75 -11.23
N GLY A 323 -47.67 -26.56 -10.07
CA GLY A 323 -47.55 -25.31 -9.32
C GLY A 323 -46.43 -25.38 -8.28
N THR A 324 -46.40 -26.43 -7.45
CA THR A 324 -45.29 -26.65 -6.51
C THR A 324 -45.05 -28.13 -6.22
N PHE A 325 -43.91 -28.42 -5.59
CA PHE A 325 -43.57 -29.71 -5.00
C PHE A 325 -43.56 -29.56 -3.48
N LEU A 326 -44.22 -30.47 -2.77
CA LEU A 326 -44.20 -30.53 -1.31
C LEU A 326 -43.27 -31.66 -0.89
N VAL A 327 -42.29 -31.37 -0.04
CA VAL A 327 -41.30 -32.35 0.42
C VAL A 327 -41.46 -32.70 1.89
N SER A 328 -41.29 -33.98 2.22
CA SER A 328 -41.11 -34.45 3.60
C SER A 328 -40.09 -35.57 3.69
N THR A 329 -39.28 -35.54 4.74
CA THR A 329 -38.25 -36.53 5.10
C THR A 329 -38.80 -37.52 6.15
N ASN A 330 -37.93 -38.31 6.78
CA ASN A 330 -38.26 -39.29 7.83
C ASN A 330 -39.10 -40.49 7.34
N TRP A 331 -39.02 -40.79 6.04
CA TRP A 331 -39.54 -42.01 5.44
C TRP A 331 -38.39 -42.99 5.20
N THR A 332 -38.63 -44.29 5.37
CA THR A 332 -37.59 -45.33 5.19
C THR A 332 -38.09 -46.57 4.46
N SER A 333 -37.18 -47.28 3.81
CA SER A 333 -37.40 -48.60 3.23
C SER A 333 -36.20 -49.51 3.48
N GLY A 334 -36.31 -50.40 4.46
CA GLY A 334 -35.15 -51.13 4.98
C GLY A 334 -34.27 -50.19 5.80
N SER A 335 -33.00 -50.06 5.44
CA SER A 335 -32.09 -49.04 6.00
C SER A 335 -32.04 -47.75 5.17
N ASN A 336 -32.64 -47.71 3.98
CA ASN A 336 -32.58 -46.51 3.14
C ASN A 336 -33.58 -45.43 3.60
N GLU A 337 -33.10 -44.20 3.76
CA GLU A 337 -33.90 -42.98 3.80
C GLU A 337 -34.56 -42.70 2.45
N LEU A 338 -35.77 -42.14 2.52
CA LEU A 338 -36.58 -41.70 1.39
C LEU A 338 -37.03 -40.25 1.60
N VAL A 339 -36.99 -39.46 0.52
CA VAL A 339 -37.70 -38.18 0.43
C VAL A 339 -39.06 -38.43 -0.21
N SER A 340 -40.14 -38.07 0.47
CA SER A 340 -41.49 -38.02 -0.10
C SER A 340 -41.66 -36.70 -0.84
N VAL A 341 -41.99 -36.77 -2.12
CA VAL A 341 -42.23 -35.62 -3.01
C VAL A 341 -43.66 -35.69 -3.52
N VAL A 342 -44.53 -34.82 -3.01
CA VAL A 342 -45.91 -34.64 -3.48
C VAL A 342 -45.95 -33.48 -4.47
N ARG A 343 -46.10 -33.79 -5.76
CA ARG A 343 -46.34 -32.77 -6.79
C ARG A 343 -47.79 -32.27 -6.70
N VAL A 344 -47.99 -30.96 -6.81
CA VAL A 344 -49.29 -30.29 -6.88
C VAL A 344 -49.46 -29.70 -8.28
N ASP A 345 -50.42 -30.21 -9.05
CA ASP A 345 -50.77 -29.68 -10.38
C ASP A 345 -52.06 -28.85 -10.33
N ASN A 346 -52.19 -27.87 -11.23
CA ASN A 346 -53.41 -27.06 -11.47
C ASN A 346 -53.95 -26.37 -10.20
N PRO A 347 -53.10 -25.63 -9.44
CA PRO A 347 -53.32 -25.23 -8.05
C PRO A 347 -54.56 -24.36 -7.80
N LEU A 348 -55.00 -23.57 -8.79
CA LEU A 348 -56.16 -22.67 -8.66
C LEU A 348 -57.44 -23.17 -9.33
N SER A 349 -57.43 -24.31 -10.04
CA SER A 349 -58.59 -24.77 -10.82
C SER A 349 -59.12 -26.13 -10.37
N SER A 350 -58.37 -27.21 -10.62
CA SER A 350 -58.72 -28.57 -10.20
C SER A 350 -57.47 -29.27 -9.67
N PRO A 351 -57.04 -28.96 -8.43
CA PRO A 351 -55.77 -29.45 -7.92
C PRO A 351 -55.69 -30.98 -7.88
N THR A 352 -54.60 -31.52 -8.42
CA THR A 352 -54.28 -32.95 -8.29
C THR A 352 -52.95 -33.15 -7.61
N PHE A 353 -52.87 -34.18 -6.76
CA PHE A 353 -51.72 -34.47 -5.92
C PHE A 353 -51.17 -35.85 -6.28
N SER A 354 -49.86 -35.97 -6.47
CA SER A 354 -49.21 -37.25 -6.74
C SER A 354 -47.91 -37.38 -5.96
N ASN A 355 -47.79 -38.41 -5.12
CA ASN A 355 -46.57 -38.70 -4.36
C ASN A 355 -45.61 -39.62 -5.13
N GLN A 356 -44.31 -39.32 -5.04
CA GLN A 356 -43.23 -40.25 -5.33
C GLN A 356 -42.25 -40.29 -4.15
N PHE A 357 -41.69 -41.48 -3.87
CA PHE A 357 -40.59 -41.62 -2.93
C PHE A 357 -39.28 -41.71 -3.69
N VAL A 358 -38.35 -40.81 -3.39
CA VAL A 358 -36.99 -40.81 -3.94
C VAL A 358 -36.04 -41.35 -2.89
N SER A 359 -35.30 -42.41 -3.20
CA SER A 359 -34.34 -43.01 -2.27
C SER A 359 -33.11 -42.12 -2.15
N ALA A 360 -32.76 -41.75 -0.91
CA ALA A 360 -31.50 -41.11 -0.55
C ALA A 360 -30.41 -42.14 -0.21
N GLY A 361 -30.78 -43.38 0.12
CA GLY A 361 -29.83 -44.42 0.54
C GLY A 361 -29.72 -44.49 2.06
N ASP A 362 -28.78 -45.28 2.56
CA ASP A 362 -28.54 -45.52 3.99
C ASP A 362 -27.65 -44.38 4.53
N LEU A 363 -28.27 -43.24 4.84
CA LEU A 363 -27.58 -42.02 5.27
C LEU A 363 -27.36 -41.99 6.78
N GLN A 364 -28.38 -42.32 7.57
CA GLN A 364 -28.42 -42.00 9.00
C GLN A 364 -28.80 -43.16 9.91
N THR A 365 -28.40 -43.06 11.18
CA THR A 365 -28.76 -44.08 12.18
C THR A 365 -30.23 -43.94 12.55
N ASN A 366 -31.06 -44.85 12.04
CA ASN A 366 -32.51 -44.84 12.29
C ASN A 366 -32.90 -45.18 13.75
N ASN A 367 -34.00 -44.58 14.20
CA ASN A 367 -34.62 -44.79 15.53
C ASN A 367 -33.76 -44.37 16.75
N VAL A 368 -32.83 -43.43 16.57
CA VAL A 368 -32.13 -42.77 17.69
C VAL A 368 -32.78 -41.42 18.01
N SER A 369 -32.56 -40.92 19.24
CA SER A 369 -32.73 -39.49 19.52
C SER A 369 -31.54 -38.76 18.92
N PHE A 370 -31.78 -37.68 18.20
CA PHE A 370 -30.73 -36.74 17.79
C PHE A 370 -30.17 -36.09 19.07
N PRO A 371 -28.85 -36.16 19.34
CA PRO A 371 -28.24 -35.40 20.43
C PRO A 371 -28.22 -33.88 20.21
N ASP A 372 -28.19 -33.14 21.32
CA ASP A 372 -28.03 -31.69 21.33
C ASP A 372 -26.54 -31.33 21.15
N SER A 373 -26.23 -30.22 20.47
CA SER A 373 -24.85 -29.85 20.13
C SER A 373 -24.07 -29.27 21.32
N PRO A 374 -22.82 -29.71 21.59
CA PRO A 374 -21.98 -29.10 22.60
C PRO A 374 -21.56 -27.68 22.21
N GLN A 375 -21.11 -26.93 23.21
CA GLN A 375 -20.54 -25.59 23.09
C GLN A 375 -19.53 -25.37 24.24
N PRO A 376 -18.53 -24.47 24.10
CA PRO A 376 -17.56 -24.20 25.17
C PRO A 376 -18.19 -23.60 26.44
N ASP A 377 -17.44 -23.66 27.55
CA ASP A 377 -17.73 -23.02 28.84
C ASP A 377 -19.06 -23.36 29.55
N THR A 378 -19.86 -24.28 29.02
CA THR A 378 -21.08 -24.79 29.68
C THR A 378 -21.30 -26.28 29.40
N SER A 379 -22.04 -26.96 30.27
CA SER A 379 -22.52 -28.33 30.04
C SER A 379 -23.97 -28.39 29.54
N ILE A 380 -24.52 -27.25 29.10
CA ILE A 380 -25.86 -27.15 28.52
C ILE A 380 -25.68 -27.10 27.00
N GLU A 381 -26.04 -28.18 26.35
CA GLU A 381 -25.97 -28.35 24.90
C GLU A 381 -27.06 -27.50 24.19
N ILE A 382 -26.98 -27.38 22.87
CA ILE A 382 -27.86 -26.56 22.02
C ILE A 382 -28.78 -27.47 21.23
N ASN A 383 -30.09 -27.20 21.25
CA ASN A 383 -31.07 -28.09 20.64
C ASN A 383 -31.03 -28.07 19.10
N THR A 384 -30.78 -29.24 18.51
CA THR A 384 -30.65 -29.53 17.05
C THR A 384 -31.91 -30.17 16.45
N ASN A 385 -32.83 -30.62 17.30
CA ASN A 385 -34.14 -31.22 17.02
C ASN A 385 -34.14 -32.61 16.36
N ASP A 386 -34.37 -32.66 15.03
CA ASP A 386 -34.73 -33.86 14.28
C ASP A 386 -34.58 -33.64 12.76
N SER A 387 -34.71 -34.71 11.99
CA SER A 387 -34.43 -34.75 10.55
C SER A 387 -35.55 -34.26 9.62
N ARG A 388 -36.50 -33.46 10.10
CA ARG A 388 -37.55 -32.83 9.27
C ARG A 388 -36.97 -31.96 8.13
N ALA A 389 -37.68 -31.88 7.01
CA ALA A 389 -37.37 -30.92 5.95
C ALA A 389 -37.54 -29.47 6.44
N LEU A 390 -36.54 -28.64 6.20
CA LEU A 390 -36.46 -27.27 6.71
C LEU A 390 -36.82 -26.23 5.65
N ASN A 391 -36.30 -26.40 4.44
CA ASN A 391 -36.47 -25.50 3.31
C ASN A 391 -36.39 -26.28 1.98
N ALA A 392 -37.03 -25.77 0.93
CA ALA A 392 -37.04 -26.38 -0.40
C ALA A 392 -37.20 -25.33 -1.52
N VAL A 393 -36.55 -25.58 -2.65
CA VAL A 393 -36.51 -24.71 -3.84
C VAL A 393 -36.62 -25.57 -5.09
N TRP A 394 -37.33 -25.11 -6.11
CA TRP A 394 -37.30 -25.69 -7.46
C TRP A 394 -36.75 -24.68 -8.45
N ARG A 395 -35.77 -25.09 -9.26
CA ARG A 395 -35.18 -24.29 -10.36
C ARG A 395 -34.64 -25.24 -11.44
N ASN A 396 -34.76 -24.87 -12.71
CA ASN A 396 -34.12 -25.55 -13.85
C ASN A 396 -34.30 -27.10 -13.85
N ASP A 397 -35.54 -27.59 -13.80
CA ASP A 397 -35.87 -29.03 -13.76
C ASP A 397 -35.28 -29.82 -12.56
N ASN A 398 -34.81 -29.14 -11.52
CA ASN A 398 -34.30 -29.76 -10.30
C ASN A 398 -35.04 -29.25 -9.05
N LEU A 399 -35.36 -30.17 -8.15
CA LEU A 399 -35.93 -29.91 -6.83
C LEU A 399 -34.84 -30.07 -5.78
N TYR A 400 -34.65 -29.04 -4.97
CA TYR A 400 -33.62 -28.94 -3.94
C TYR A 400 -34.28 -28.85 -2.57
N LEU A 401 -33.70 -29.51 -1.58
CA LEU A 401 -34.14 -29.42 -0.18
C LEU A 401 -32.99 -29.68 0.78
N VAL A 402 -33.21 -29.35 2.06
CA VAL A 402 -32.23 -29.50 3.13
C VAL A 402 -32.90 -29.91 4.45
N ASN A 403 -32.19 -30.71 5.24
CA ASN A 403 -32.52 -31.07 6.62
C ASN A 403 -31.24 -31.26 7.46
N THR A 404 -31.39 -31.47 8.76
CA THR A 404 -30.35 -32.10 9.60
C THR A 404 -30.49 -33.62 9.48
N ILE A 405 -29.39 -34.38 9.49
CA ILE A 405 -29.37 -35.84 9.65
C ILE A 405 -28.39 -36.24 10.75
N TYR A 406 -28.37 -37.53 11.09
CA TYR A 406 -27.42 -38.12 12.04
C TYR A 406 -26.64 -39.27 11.38
N PRO A 407 -25.54 -38.96 10.65
CA PRO A 407 -24.89 -39.90 9.73
C PRO A 407 -24.46 -41.21 10.39
N ASN A 408 -24.66 -42.32 9.67
CA ASN A 408 -24.26 -43.65 10.10
C ASN A 408 -22.78 -43.98 9.80
N SER A 409 -22.11 -43.15 9.00
CA SER A 409 -20.77 -43.35 8.43
C SER A 409 -20.22 -42.03 7.89
N GLY A 410 -18.98 -42.04 7.38
CA GLY A 410 -18.24 -40.81 7.04
C GLY A 410 -17.45 -40.26 8.23
N ASP A 411 -16.86 -39.09 8.06
CA ASP A 411 -16.06 -38.45 9.12
C ASP A 411 -16.96 -37.87 10.23
N ASN A 412 -18.12 -37.29 9.87
CA ASN A 412 -19.14 -36.78 10.82
C ASN A 412 -20.08 -37.88 11.36
N ALA A 413 -19.62 -39.13 11.43
CA ALA A 413 -20.47 -40.25 11.85
C ALA A 413 -20.86 -40.12 13.33
N SER A 414 -22.16 -40.15 13.62
CA SER A 414 -22.74 -39.86 14.95
C SER A 414 -22.76 -38.37 15.36
N GLU A 415 -22.81 -37.45 14.40
CA GLU A 415 -22.89 -36.01 14.64
C GLU A 415 -24.02 -35.36 13.83
N GLU A 416 -24.77 -34.42 14.40
CA GLU A 416 -25.76 -33.65 13.63
C GLU A 416 -25.09 -32.95 12.46
N THR A 417 -25.55 -33.30 11.26
CA THR A 417 -24.97 -32.85 10.00
C THR A 417 -26.08 -32.33 9.10
N THR A 418 -25.91 -31.13 8.55
CA THR A 418 -26.80 -30.57 7.53
C THR A 418 -26.58 -31.31 6.23
N HIS A 419 -27.65 -31.84 5.64
CA HIS A 419 -27.61 -32.61 4.40
C HIS A 419 -28.47 -31.96 3.33
N TRP A 420 -27.95 -31.86 2.11
CA TRP A 420 -28.65 -31.29 0.97
C TRP A 420 -28.96 -32.33 -0.09
N TYR A 421 -30.05 -32.13 -0.81
CA TYR A 421 -30.52 -33.03 -1.86
C TYR A 421 -30.80 -32.25 -3.15
N LYS A 422 -30.50 -32.87 -4.30
CA LYS A 422 -30.88 -32.43 -5.65
C LYS A 422 -31.60 -33.57 -6.36
N ILE A 423 -32.90 -33.43 -6.54
CA ILE A 423 -33.78 -34.41 -7.18
C ILE A 423 -34.10 -33.94 -8.61
N ASN A 424 -33.83 -34.79 -9.61
CA ASN A 424 -34.17 -34.49 -11.00
C ASN A 424 -35.69 -34.60 -11.21
N THR A 425 -36.28 -33.56 -11.82
CA THR A 425 -37.72 -33.48 -12.13
C THR A 425 -38.04 -33.43 -13.63
N SER A 426 -37.03 -33.48 -14.51
CA SER A 426 -37.21 -33.45 -15.98
C SER A 426 -38.11 -34.57 -16.52
N ASN A 427 -38.21 -35.69 -15.80
CA ASN A 427 -39.23 -36.71 -15.98
C ASN A 427 -40.11 -36.83 -14.74
N LEU A 428 -41.18 -36.04 -14.69
CA LEU A 428 -42.10 -36.00 -13.55
C LEU A 428 -42.80 -37.33 -13.24
N ALA A 429 -42.76 -38.33 -14.14
CA ALA A 429 -43.32 -39.66 -13.89
C ALA A 429 -42.35 -40.62 -13.17
N SER A 430 -41.09 -40.22 -12.99
CA SER A 430 -40.04 -41.02 -12.35
C SER A 430 -38.92 -40.12 -11.84
N LEU A 431 -39.14 -39.49 -10.68
CA LEU A 431 -38.13 -38.66 -10.01
C LEU A 431 -36.93 -39.50 -9.55
N THR A 432 -35.72 -38.94 -9.66
CA THR A 432 -34.47 -39.61 -9.27
C THR A 432 -33.56 -38.68 -8.50
N MET A 433 -32.84 -39.18 -7.49
CA MET A 433 -31.74 -38.42 -6.88
C MET A 433 -30.67 -38.16 -7.93
N ALA A 434 -30.34 -36.89 -8.15
CA ALA A 434 -29.34 -36.45 -9.11
C ALA A 434 -28.00 -36.20 -8.42
N ASP A 435 -28.05 -35.59 -7.24
CA ASP A 435 -26.91 -35.34 -6.36
C ASP A 435 -27.40 -35.13 -4.92
N GLN A 436 -26.54 -35.31 -3.92
CA GLN A 436 -26.82 -35.06 -2.49
C GLN A 436 -25.51 -35.11 -1.69
N GLY A 437 -25.41 -34.44 -0.55
CA GLY A 437 -24.20 -34.44 0.25
C GLY A 437 -24.34 -33.93 1.68
N ASP A 438 -23.36 -34.31 2.50
CA ASP A 438 -23.18 -33.87 3.88
C ASP A 438 -22.39 -32.56 3.94
N ILE A 439 -22.74 -31.68 4.88
CA ILE A 439 -21.96 -30.50 5.23
C ILE A 439 -21.33 -30.72 6.59
N GLY A 440 -20.18 -31.40 6.60
CA GLY A 440 -19.44 -31.68 7.82
C GLY A 440 -18.94 -30.43 8.54
N GLY A 441 -18.86 -30.47 9.87
CA GLY A 441 -18.31 -29.38 10.67
C GLY A 441 -16.80 -29.46 10.87
N GLU A 442 -16.15 -30.58 10.56
CA GLU A 442 -14.71 -30.82 10.78
C GLU A 442 -13.79 -29.78 10.12
N ASP A 443 -14.18 -29.26 8.95
CA ASP A 443 -13.47 -28.18 8.26
C ASP A 443 -13.56 -26.82 8.97
N ILE A 444 -14.50 -26.64 9.91
CA ILE A 444 -14.67 -25.46 10.77
C ILE A 444 -13.87 -25.66 12.06
N ALA A 445 -14.15 -26.75 12.78
CA ALA A 445 -13.43 -27.19 13.97
C ALA A 445 -13.77 -28.66 14.30
N ALA A 446 -12.87 -29.37 14.99
CA ALA A 446 -13.10 -30.76 15.38
C ALA A 446 -14.32 -30.94 16.32
N ASP A 447 -15.04 -32.05 16.12
CA ASP A 447 -16.29 -32.45 16.77
C ASP A 447 -17.43 -31.41 16.59
N THR A 448 -17.49 -30.75 15.42
CA THR A 448 -18.48 -29.69 15.12
C THR A 448 -19.70 -30.22 14.38
N ARG A 449 -20.88 -29.86 14.88
CA ARG A 449 -22.18 -30.20 14.30
C ARG A 449 -22.74 -29.05 13.50
N THR A 450 -23.43 -29.38 12.41
CA THR A 450 -24.07 -28.41 11.50
C THR A 450 -25.57 -28.68 11.43
N PHE A 451 -26.39 -27.65 11.64
CA PHE A 451 -27.84 -27.82 11.83
C PHE A 451 -28.65 -26.61 11.35
N PHE A 452 -29.95 -26.84 11.15
CA PHE A 452 -30.94 -25.85 10.70
C PHE A 452 -30.64 -25.19 9.35
N GLY A 453 -30.10 -25.96 8.40
CA GLY A 453 -29.77 -25.48 7.06
C GLY A 453 -30.96 -24.93 6.23
N SER A 454 -30.61 -24.08 5.27
CA SER A 454 -31.49 -23.48 4.26
C SER A 454 -30.78 -23.43 2.91
N ILE A 455 -31.49 -23.56 1.79
CA ILE A 455 -30.90 -23.78 0.46
C ILE A 455 -31.41 -22.78 -0.58
N ALA A 456 -30.50 -22.22 -1.37
CA ALA A 456 -30.79 -21.37 -2.52
C ALA A 456 -30.04 -21.88 -3.75
N VAL A 457 -30.55 -21.58 -4.95
CA VAL A 457 -29.94 -22.02 -6.21
C VAL A 457 -29.99 -20.88 -7.23
N ASP A 458 -28.85 -20.52 -7.83
CA ASP A 458 -28.75 -19.45 -8.84
C ASP A 458 -29.19 -19.92 -10.24
N SER A 459 -29.16 -19.03 -11.24
CA SER A 459 -29.54 -19.35 -12.63
C SER A 459 -28.58 -20.31 -13.32
N ASN A 460 -27.38 -20.48 -12.78
CA ASN A 460 -26.30 -21.31 -13.29
C ASN A 460 -26.25 -22.69 -12.60
N ASP A 461 -27.28 -23.04 -11.81
CA ASP A 461 -27.39 -24.25 -10.99
C ASP A 461 -26.37 -24.37 -9.84
N ASN A 462 -25.69 -23.28 -9.46
CA ASN A 462 -24.89 -23.26 -8.23
C ASN A 462 -25.82 -23.25 -7.01
N ILE A 463 -25.47 -24.03 -6.00
CA ILE A 463 -26.25 -24.20 -4.76
C ILE A 463 -25.53 -23.47 -3.64
N ALA A 464 -26.22 -22.58 -2.93
CA ALA A 464 -25.73 -21.99 -1.68
C ALA A 464 -26.53 -22.55 -0.50
N ILE A 465 -25.83 -22.91 0.58
CA ILE A 465 -26.45 -23.53 1.76
C ILE A 465 -25.93 -22.82 3.01
N GLY A 466 -26.80 -22.07 3.68
CA GLY A 466 -26.54 -21.41 4.96
C GLY A 466 -27.11 -22.22 6.12
N PHE A 467 -26.36 -22.34 7.21
CA PHE A 467 -26.65 -23.20 8.35
C PHE A 467 -26.01 -22.64 9.65
N SER A 468 -26.41 -23.19 10.79
CA SER A 468 -25.79 -22.93 12.08
C SER A 468 -24.78 -24.02 12.43
N ALA A 469 -23.67 -23.68 13.09
CA ALA A 469 -22.70 -24.67 13.57
C ALA A 469 -22.22 -24.39 15.00
N ALA A 470 -22.01 -25.45 15.77
CA ALA A 470 -21.49 -25.43 17.14
C ALA A 470 -20.75 -26.74 17.46
N GLY A 471 -19.84 -26.71 18.43
CA GLY A 471 -19.02 -27.85 18.81
C GLY A 471 -18.34 -27.62 20.18
N PRO A 472 -17.62 -28.60 20.75
CA PRO A 472 -17.02 -28.45 22.09
C PRO A 472 -15.97 -27.33 22.16
N ASN A 473 -15.42 -26.93 21.02
CA ASN A 473 -14.47 -25.83 20.86
C ASN A 473 -15.03 -24.64 20.06
N LEU A 474 -16.33 -24.64 19.74
CA LEU A 474 -16.97 -23.67 18.84
C LEU A 474 -18.32 -23.18 19.41
N TYR A 475 -18.41 -21.90 19.76
CA TYR A 475 -19.69 -21.28 20.11
C TYR A 475 -20.61 -21.21 18.89
N ALA A 476 -21.91 -21.31 19.12
CA ALA A 476 -22.89 -21.33 18.03
C ALA A 476 -22.84 -20.06 17.17
N GLY A 477 -22.57 -20.27 15.89
CA GLY A 477 -22.41 -19.23 14.89
C GLY A 477 -23.08 -19.57 13.56
N ALA A 478 -23.11 -18.57 12.69
CA ALA A 478 -23.69 -18.63 11.36
C ALA A 478 -22.62 -18.94 10.32
N TYR A 479 -22.90 -19.91 9.44
CA TYR A 479 -22.00 -20.35 8.38
C TYR A 479 -22.75 -20.56 7.06
N TYR A 480 -22.01 -20.64 5.96
CA TYR A 480 -22.53 -21.07 4.67
C TYR A 480 -21.47 -21.81 3.85
N THR A 481 -21.93 -22.58 2.87
CA THR A 481 -21.09 -23.18 1.84
C THR A 481 -21.76 -23.12 0.47
N ILE A 482 -21.03 -23.47 -0.59
CA ILE A 482 -21.48 -23.56 -1.97
C ILE A 482 -21.15 -24.94 -2.55
N HIS A 483 -22.06 -25.48 -3.37
CA HIS A 483 -21.77 -26.51 -4.35
C HIS A 483 -21.97 -25.89 -5.74
N ARG A 484 -20.88 -25.70 -6.49
CA ARG A 484 -20.95 -25.13 -7.84
C ARG A 484 -21.44 -26.15 -8.87
N ALA A 485 -22.10 -25.68 -9.91
CA ALA A 485 -22.55 -26.52 -11.01
C ALA A 485 -21.34 -27.18 -11.70
N GLY A 486 -21.30 -28.52 -11.64
CA GLY A 486 -20.19 -29.30 -12.19
C GLY A 486 -19.04 -29.60 -11.22
N SER A 487 -19.17 -29.21 -9.94
CA SER A 487 -18.33 -29.73 -8.85
C SER A 487 -18.46 -31.26 -8.71
N THR A 488 -17.58 -31.85 -7.91
CA THR A 488 -17.67 -33.28 -7.56
C THR A 488 -19.02 -33.59 -6.91
N ALA A 489 -19.65 -34.70 -7.31
CA ALA A 489 -20.93 -35.11 -6.75
C ALA A 489 -20.83 -35.29 -5.22
N GLY A 490 -21.80 -34.73 -4.51
CA GLY A 490 -21.88 -34.72 -3.05
C GLY A 490 -20.87 -33.85 -2.30
N SER A 491 -19.91 -33.20 -2.96
CA SER A 491 -19.00 -32.26 -2.28
C SER A 491 -19.62 -30.88 -2.13
N THR A 492 -19.29 -30.18 -1.05
CA THR A 492 -19.40 -28.72 -0.96
C THR A 492 -18.00 -28.11 -0.81
N GLU A 493 -17.90 -26.80 -1.00
CA GLU A 493 -16.71 -26.03 -0.65
C GLU A 493 -16.50 -26.01 0.87
N THR A 494 -15.28 -25.72 1.33
CA THR A 494 -15.03 -25.54 2.77
C THR A 494 -15.92 -24.40 3.30
N PRO A 495 -16.70 -24.63 4.37
CA PRO A 495 -17.61 -23.62 4.91
C PRO A 495 -16.94 -22.30 5.26
N THR A 496 -17.65 -21.20 5.07
CA THR A 496 -17.23 -19.85 5.44
C THR A 496 -18.12 -19.30 6.55
N GLU A 497 -17.48 -18.60 7.48
CA GLU A 497 -18.14 -17.91 8.59
C GLU A 497 -18.93 -16.69 8.09
N LEU A 498 -20.21 -16.63 8.42
CA LEU A 498 -21.03 -15.42 8.33
C LEU A 498 -20.95 -14.60 9.63
N ALA A 499 -20.99 -15.28 10.78
CA ALA A 499 -20.75 -14.69 12.09
C ALA A 499 -20.33 -15.75 13.13
N ALA A 500 -19.13 -15.64 13.68
CA ALA A 500 -18.70 -16.43 14.83
C ALA A 500 -19.61 -16.20 16.05
N GLY A 501 -19.90 -17.28 16.79
CA GLY A 501 -20.38 -17.17 18.16
C GLY A 501 -19.31 -16.57 19.07
N LEU A 502 -19.71 -15.60 19.90
CA LEU A 502 -18.80 -14.82 20.75
C LEU A 502 -18.71 -15.34 22.19
N ASP A 503 -19.67 -16.15 22.62
CA ASP A 503 -19.85 -16.65 23.99
C ASP A 503 -20.86 -17.82 23.98
N TYR A 504 -21.08 -18.49 25.11
CA TYR A 504 -22.08 -19.55 25.16
C TYR A 504 -23.51 -19.00 25.06
N TYR A 505 -24.41 -19.80 24.49
CA TYR A 505 -25.83 -19.53 24.47
C TYR A 505 -26.58 -20.47 25.41
N VAL A 506 -27.14 -19.92 26.50
CA VAL A 506 -28.03 -20.63 27.42
C VAL A 506 -29.31 -19.84 27.63
N ARG A 507 -30.41 -20.36 27.07
CA ARG A 507 -31.79 -19.86 27.22
C ARG A 507 -32.77 -21.03 27.23
N THR A 508 -33.18 -21.46 28.41
CA THR A 508 -34.12 -22.57 28.61
C THR A 508 -35.47 -22.13 29.17
N PHE A 509 -35.53 -20.92 29.77
CA PHE A 509 -36.71 -20.34 30.42
C PHE A 509 -37.35 -21.23 31.50
N THR A 510 -36.59 -22.16 32.08
CA THR A 510 -37.03 -22.99 33.20
C THR A 510 -36.00 -23.03 34.33
N THR A 511 -36.47 -22.92 35.58
CA THR A 511 -35.62 -23.14 36.75
C THR A 511 -35.55 -24.65 37.07
N GLY A 512 -34.90 -25.44 36.20
CA GLY A 512 -34.72 -26.88 36.41
C GLY A 512 -34.22 -27.65 35.18
N SER A 513 -33.74 -28.87 35.40
CA SER A 513 -33.09 -29.76 34.40
C SER A 513 -34.07 -30.42 33.41
N THR A 514 -35.07 -29.68 32.95
CA THR A 514 -36.08 -30.09 31.95
C THR A 514 -36.26 -29.05 30.85
N GLY A 515 -35.52 -27.94 30.92
CA GLY A 515 -35.53 -26.88 29.93
C GLY A 515 -34.77 -27.26 28.66
N ARG A 516 -35.36 -26.95 27.51
CA ARG A 516 -34.75 -27.10 26.18
C ARG A 516 -33.99 -25.82 25.83
N ASN A 517 -32.72 -25.93 25.49
CA ASN A 517 -31.89 -24.78 25.12
C ASN A 517 -32.06 -24.51 23.62
N ARG A 518 -33.15 -23.83 23.28
CA ARG A 518 -33.61 -23.66 21.89
C ARG A 518 -32.82 -22.57 21.18
N TRP A 519 -32.11 -22.97 20.12
CA TRP A 519 -31.39 -22.09 19.19
C TRP A 519 -32.38 -21.31 18.33
N GLY A 520 -32.88 -21.94 17.28
CA GLY A 520 -33.84 -21.41 16.32
C GLY A 520 -33.85 -22.35 15.13
N ASP A 521 -35.03 -22.70 14.64
CA ASP A 521 -35.16 -23.80 13.66
C ASP A 521 -34.97 -23.31 12.21
N TYR A 522 -34.69 -22.00 12.03
CA TYR A 522 -34.66 -21.31 10.74
C TYR A 522 -33.27 -20.73 10.43
N THR A 523 -32.92 -20.84 9.16
CA THR A 523 -31.95 -19.99 8.47
C THR A 523 -32.60 -19.55 7.15
N ALA A 524 -32.20 -18.43 6.57
CA ALA A 524 -32.67 -18.00 5.25
C ALA A 524 -31.52 -17.70 4.29
N THR A 525 -31.20 -18.66 3.43
CA THR A 525 -30.37 -18.45 2.24
C THR A 525 -31.28 -18.18 1.06
N VAL A 526 -31.04 -17.09 0.32
CA VAL A 526 -31.88 -16.63 -0.79
C VAL A 526 -31.03 -16.05 -1.93
N VAL A 527 -31.61 -16.01 -3.12
CA VAL A 527 -31.00 -15.40 -4.31
C VAL A 527 -31.36 -13.91 -4.39
N ASP A 528 -30.41 -13.07 -4.75
CA ASP A 528 -30.62 -11.67 -5.08
C ASP A 528 -31.26 -11.54 -6.48
N PRO A 529 -32.47 -10.99 -6.62
CA PRO A 529 -33.17 -10.92 -7.92
C PRO A 529 -32.52 -9.94 -8.91
N LEU A 530 -31.54 -9.12 -8.49
CA LEU A 530 -30.90 -8.12 -9.34
C LEU A 530 -29.67 -8.67 -10.08
N ASP A 531 -28.85 -9.47 -9.41
CA ASP A 531 -27.55 -9.94 -9.90
C ASP A 531 -27.31 -11.45 -9.69
N ASP A 532 -28.33 -12.18 -9.21
CA ASP A 532 -28.33 -13.65 -9.02
C ASP A 532 -27.25 -14.14 -8.03
N SER A 533 -26.68 -13.21 -7.25
CA SER A 533 -25.83 -13.50 -6.08
C SER A 533 -26.65 -14.09 -4.93
N PHE A 534 -25.97 -14.49 -3.84
CA PHE A 534 -26.61 -15.06 -2.67
C PHE A 534 -26.56 -14.12 -1.47
N TRP A 535 -27.59 -14.22 -0.65
CA TRP A 535 -27.61 -13.67 0.70
C TRP A 535 -28.00 -14.76 1.70
N SER A 536 -27.30 -14.84 2.82
CA SER A 536 -27.70 -15.65 3.96
C SER A 536 -28.04 -14.76 5.15
N PHE A 537 -29.16 -15.04 5.81
CA PHE A 537 -29.59 -14.46 7.08
C PHE A 537 -29.68 -15.56 8.13
N ASN A 538 -28.88 -15.43 9.19
CA ASN A 538 -28.85 -16.41 10.27
C ASN A 538 -28.48 -15.76 11.62
N GLU A 539 -28.54 -16.55 12.68
CA GLU A 539 -28.24 -16.17 14.05
C GLU A 539 -26.88 -16.65 14.55
N TYR A 540 -26.36 -15.95 15.55
CA TYR A 540 -25.09 -16.26 16.20
C TYR A 540 -25.09 -15.83 17.67
N ALA A 541 -24.25 -16.47 18.49
CA ALA A 541 -24.22 -16.22 19.91
C ALA A 541 -23.49 -14.90 20.19
N LEU A 542 -24.13 -14.00 20.93
CA LEU A 542 -23.52 -12.76 21.39
C LEU A 542 -22.90 -12.94 22.78
N THR A 543 -21.98 -12.04 23.12
CA THR A 543 -21.46 -11.92 24.50
C THR A 543 -22.61 -11.89 25.51
N ARG A 544 -22.47 -12.65 26.60
CA ARG A 544 -23.50 -12.73 27.65
C ARG A 544 -23.92 -11.36 28.16
N GLY A 545 -25.23 -11.16 28.31
CA GLY A 545 -25.82 -9.91 28.79
C GLY A 545 -26.15 -9.97 30.28
N THR A 546 -27.03 -9.09 30.74
CA THR A 546 -27.52 -9.18 32.13
C THR A 546 -28.32 -10.47 32.33
N ALA A 547 -28.01 -11.21 33.39
CA ALA A 547 -28.68 -12.45 33.75
C ALA A 547 -30.14 -12.20 34.16
N SER A 548 -31.05 -13.00 33.61
CA SER A 548 -32.48 -13.01 33.93
C SER A 548 -32.91 -14.45 34.17
N GLY A 549 -33.55 -14.74 35.30
CA GLY A 549 -33.92 -16.12 35.67
C GLY A 549 -32.74 -17.08 35.97
N GLY A 550 -31.50 -16.57 36.01
CA GLY A 550 -30.28 -17.37 36.08
C GLY A 550 -29.61 -17.61 34.72
N GLU A 551 -30.17 -17.06 33.64
CA GLU A 551 -29.71 -17.23 32.26
C GLU A 551 -29.24 -15.88 31.68
N ASP A 552 -28.05 -15.82 31.09
CA ASP A 552 -27.39 -14.61 30.58
C ASP A 552 -27.08 -14.65 29.08
N GLY A 553 -27.14 -15.82 28.43
CA GLY A 553 -26.94 -15.99 26.99
C GLY A 553 -27.74 -15.02 26.11
N ARG A 554 -27.17 -14.67 24.96
CA ARG A 554 -27.70 -13.69 23.99
C ARG A 554 -27.52 -14.21 22.57
N TRP A 555 -28.42 -13.81 21.68
CA TRP A 555 -28.33 -14.05 20.24
C TRP A 555 -28.37 -12.71 19.49
N GLY A 556 -27.69 -12.68 18.35
CA GLY A 556 -27.80 -11.64 17.32
C GLY A 556 -28.13 -12.28 15.97
N THR A 557 -28.58 -11.49 15.00
CA THR A 557 -28.82 -11.97 13.64
C THR A 557 -28.03 -11.13 12.64
N ARG A 558 -27.64 -11.71 11.50
CA ARG A 558 -26.82 -11.04 10.50
C ARG A 558 -27.15 -11.51 9.09
N TRP A 559 -27.23 -10.55 8.17
CA TRP A 559 -27.18 -10.75 6.72
C TRP A 559 -25.74 -10.75 6.21
N GLY A 560 -25.43 -11.61 5.25
CA GLY A 560 -24.20 -11.53 4.45
C GLY A 560 -24.44 -11.87 2.98
N LYS A 561 -23.92 -11.01 2.10
CA LYS A 561 -23.91 -11.19 0.65
C LYS A 561 -22.65 -11.93 0.20
N PHE A 562 -22.78 -12.89 -0.71
CA PHE A 562 -21.68 -13.61 -1.35
C PHE A 562 -22.07 -14.10 -2.76
N THR A 563 -21.10 -14.47 -3.59
CA THR A 563 -21.32 -14.78 -5.02
C THR A 563 -20.74 -16.14 -5.39
N ALA A 564 -21.51 -17.02 -6.03
CA ALA A 564 -20.99 -18.32 -6.48
C ALA A 564 -20.05 -18.24 -7.69
N SER A 565 -19.98 -17.10 -8.38
CA SER A 565 -18.99 -16.84 -9.42
C SER A 565 -17.59 -17.11 -8.89
N LEU A 566 -16.89 -18.04 -9.53
CA LEU A 566 -15.45 -18.24 -9.34
C LEU A 566 -14.75 -16.93 -9.74
N ASN A 567 -13.93 -16.39 -8.85
CA ASN A 567 -12.99 -15.32 -9.20
C ASN A 567 -12.24 -15.72 -10.48
N ASN A 568 -12.14 -14.83 -11.45
CA ASN A 568 -11.46 -15.03 -12.71
C ASN A 568 -10.14 -14.28 -12.64
N GLN A 569 -9.01 -15.01 -12.61
CA GLN A 569 -7.69 -14.40 -12.44
C GLN A 569 -7.47 -13.11 -13.27
N PRO A 570 -7.04 -11.99 -12.65
CA PRO A 570 -6.78 -10.74 -13.33
C PRO A 570 -5.71 -10.90 -14.40
N THR A 571 -5.89 -10.20 -15.52
CA THR A 571 -4.90 -10.12 -16.58
C THR A 571 -4.05 -8.87 -16.42
N LEU A 572 -2.78 -9.06 -16.07
CA LEU A 572 -1.75 -8.03 -16.15
C LEU A 572 -1.07 -8.07 -17.53
N THR A 573 -1.28 -7.03 -18.34
CA THR A 573 -0.53 -6.84 -19.57
C THR A 573 0.74 -6.04 -19.25
N ALA A 574 1.86 -6.75 -19.11
CA ALA A 574 3.15 -6.14 -18.81
C ALA A 574 3.57 -5.14 -19.90
N SER A 575 3.98 -3.96 -19.46
CA SER A 575 4.36 -2.83 -20.28
C SER A 575 5.87 -2.63 -20.34
N GLY A 576 6.59 -2.94 -19.25
CA GLY A 576 7.96 -2.49 -19.04
C GLY A 576 8.10 -0.96 -18.90
N LEU A 577 6.98 -0.24 -18.80
CA LEU A 577 6.88 1.24 -18.76
C LEU A 577 6.31 1.76 -17.44
N ALA A 578 6.08 0.92 -16.44
CA ALA A 578 5.59 1.37 -15.14
C ALA A 578 6.67 2.19 -14.39
N PHE A 579 6.33 3.41 -13.97
CA PHE A 579 7.22 4.26 -13.18
C PHE A 579 6.48 5.09 -12.13
N LEU A 580 7.11 5.22 -10.97
CA LEU A 580 6.74 6.18 -9.94
C LEU A 580 7.36 7.55 -10.27
N ASP A 581 6.84 8.59 -9.63
CA ASP A 581 7.35 9.95 -9.78
C ASP A 581 8.81 10.02 -9.30
N SER A 582 9.68 10.61 -10.13
CA SER A 582 11.08 10.82 -9.78
C SER A 582 11.21 11.78 -8.60
N ILE A 583 12.14 11.50 -7.70
CA ILE A 583 12.41 12.33 -6.51
C ILE A 583 13.82 12.92 -6.56
N SER A 584 13.97 14.14 -6.04
CA SER A 584 15.28 14.74 -5.82
C SER A 584 16.08 13.95 -4.78
N VAL A 585 17.41 13.94 -4.93
CA VAL A 585 18.32 13.52 -3.87
C VAL A 585 18.08 14.36 -2.61
N ASN A 586 18.23 13.74 -1.43
CA ASN A 586 18.01 14.37 -0.12
C ASN A 586 16.60 14.93 0.16
N MET A 587 15.60 14.68 -0.71
CA MET A 587 14.22 15.15 -0.51
C MET A 587 13.69 14.77 0.89
N PRO A 588 13.25 15.75 1.71
CA PRO A 588 12.65 15.48 3.02
C PRO A 588 11.39 14.62 2.92
N ASN A 589 11.22 13.67 3.84
CA ASN A 589 10.08 12.75 3.86
C ASN A 589 8.71 13.46 3.91
N ALA A 590 8.65 14.67 4.48
CA ALA A 590 7.45 15.49 4.52
C ALA A 590 7.07 16.13 3.16
N SER A 591 8.02 16.18 2.20
CA SER A 591 7.81 16.68 0.84
C SER A 591 7.66 15.56 -0.20
N ASN A 592 7.93 14.30 0.19
CA ASN A 592 7.77 13.13 -0.66
C ASN A 592 6.34 12.57 -0.55
N SER A 593 5.45 13.03 -1.45
CA SER A 593 4.03 12.62 -1.50
C SER A 593 3.81 11.18 -1.96
N GLY A 594 4.81 10.52 -2.55
CA GLY A 594 4.65 9.26 -3.27
C GLY A 594 3.78 9.37 -4.53
N THR A 595 3.52 8.21 -5.14
CA THR A 595 2.70 8.04 -6.33
C THR A 595 1.48 7.16 -6.00
N LEU A 596 0.29 7.56 -6.46
CA LEU A 596 -0.93 6.74 -6.31
C LEU A 596 -0.81 5.45 -7.13
N ILE A 597 -1.33 4.34 -6.59
CA ILE A 597 -1.36 3.05 -7.31
C ILE A 597 -2.19 3.16 -8.60
N SER A 598 -3.31 3.87 -8.55
CA SER A 598 -4.13 4.21 -9.72
C SER A 598 -3.35 4.98 -10.79
N THR A 599 -2.51 5.95 -10.38
CA THR A 599 -1.58 6.65 -11.29
C THR A 599 -0.53 5.70 -11.86
N LEU A 600 0.06 4.80 -11.06
CA LEU A 600 1.04 3.82 -11.51
C LEU A 600 0.46 2.89 -12.59
N ILE A 601 -0.75 2.36 -12.36
CA ILE A 601 -1.46 1.49 -13.32
C ILE A 601 -1.78 2.27 -14.61
N SER A 602 -2.24 3.52 -14.52
CA SER A 602 -2.55 4.35 -15.69
C SER A 602 -1.35 4.60 -16.63
N ARG A 603 -0.13 4.57 -16.09
CA ARG A 603 1.12 4.77 -16.84
C ARG A 603 1.55 3.54 -17.67
N MET A 604 0.91 2.39 -17.48
CA MET A 604 1.28 1.14 -18.16
C MET A 604 0.84 1.07 -19.64
N SER A 605 0.11 2.07 -20.15
CA SER A 605 -0.47 2.06 -21.50
C SER A 605 0.58 1.80 -22.61
N PRO A 606 0.31 0.90 -23.59
CA PRO A 606 -0.97 0.24 -23.89
C PRO A 606 -1.24 -1.05 -23.07
N GLY A 607 -0.36 -1.40 -22.13
CA GLY A 607 -0.64 -2.42 -21.12
C GLY A 607 -1.50 -1.87 -19.97
N GLY A 608 -1.54 -2.61 -18.86
CA GLY A 608 -2.36 -2.30 -17.70
C GLY A 608 -2.97 -3.55 -17.05
N ILE A 609 -3.99 -3.35 -16.22
CA ILE A 609 -4.74 -4.39 -15.54
C ILE A 609 -6.15 -4.44 -16.13
N THR A 610 -6.62 -5.65 -16.43
CA THR A 610 -8.01 -5.93 -16.84
C THR A 610 -8.49 -7.17 -16.13
N ASP A 611 -9.71 -7.14 -15.63
CA ASP A 611 -10.35 -8.28 -14.99
C ASP A 611 -11.49 -8.85 -15.84
N PRO A 612 -11.66 -10.17 -15.96
CA PRO A 612 -12.86 -10.76 -16.54
C PRO A 612 -14.11 -10.57 -15.67
N ASP A 613 -13.96 -10.43 -14.34
CA ASP A 613 -15.09 -10.26 -13.43
C ASP A 613 -15.56 -8.80 -13.38
N SER A 614 -16.87 -8.61 -13.56
CA SER A 614 -17.46 -7.29 -13.72
C SER A 614 -17.75 -6.63 -12.37
N GLY A 615 -16.81 -5.82 -11.89
CA GLY A 615 -16.98 -5.03 -10.66
C GLY A 615 -15.73 -5.00 -9.78
N ASP A 616 -14.81 -5.94 -10.01
CA ASP A 616 -13.65 -6.16 -9.15
C ASP A 616 -12.68 -4.96 -9.16
N PRO A 617 -12.35 -4.41 -7.97
CA PRO A 617 -11.57 -3.19 -7.87
C PRO A 617 -10.07 -3.51 -8.05
N GLN A 618 -9.44 -2.88 -9.02
CA GLN A 618 -8.04 -3.15 -9.35
C GLN A 618 -7.06 -2.83 -8.20
N GLY A 619 -5.92 -3.51 -8.18
CA GLY A 619 -4.81 -3.28 -7.26
C GLY A 619 -3.52 -3.97 -7.71
N ILE A 620 -2.47 -3.89 -6.89
CA ILE A 620 -1.21 -4.61 -7.11
C ILE A 620 -0.79 -5.38 -5.85
N ALA A 621 -0.09 -6.50 -6.07
CA ALA A 621 0.62 -7.22 -5.02
C ALA A 621 2.14 -7.17 -5.29
N ILE A 622 2.86 -6.41 -4.47
CA ILE A 622 4.33 -6.24 -4.58
C ILE A 622 5.01 -7.49 -4.03
N ASN A 623 5.63 -8.27 -4.91
CA ASN A 623 6.29 -9.54 -4.59
C ASN A 623 7.82 -9.50 -4.72
N GLY A 624 8.41 -8.32 -4.89
CA GLY A 624 9.85 -8.11 -4.83
C GLY A 624 10.22 -6.62 -4.85
N ALA A 625 11.35 -6.26 -4.23
CA ALA A 625 11.85 -4.89 -4.19
C ALA A 625 13.39 -4.84 -4.23
N SER A 626 13.94 -3.80 -4.85
CA SER A 626 15.37 -3.49 -4.87
C SER A 626 15.66 -2.12 -4.24
N GLY A 627 16.94 -1.81 -4.02
CA GLY A 627 17.34 -0.57 -3.34
C GLY A 627 17.09 -0.57 -1.84
N THR A 628 16.82 -1.72 -1.22
CA THR A 628 16.59 -1.87 0.23
C THR A 628 17.84 -1.62 1.09
N SER A 629 19.03 -1.62 0.49
CA SER A 629 20.29 -1.17 1.12
C SER A 629 20.56 0.33 0.95
N THR A 630 19.82 0.99 0.05
CA THR A 630 20.03 2.40 -0.34
C THR A 630 18.84 3.30 0.00
N GLY A 631 17.82 2.76 0.68
CA GLY A 631 16.60 3.45 1.07
C GLY A 631 15.51 2.47 1.50
N ILE A 632 14.35 3.00 1.87
CA ILE A 632 13.19 2.25 2.37
C ILE A 632 12.00 2.44 1.43
N TRP A 633 11.30 1.37 1.09
CA TRP A 633 10.01 1.43 0.41
C TRP A 633 8.88 1.55 1.43
N GLU A 634 8.03 2.56 1.27
CA GLU A 634 6.91 2.85 2.16
C GLU A 634 5.61 2.99 1.37
N TYR A 635 4.50 2.58 1.99
CA TYR A 635 3.15 2.77 1.47
C TYR A 635 2.30 3.56 2.47
N SER A 636 1.19 4.09 1.99
CA SER A 636 0.12 4.72 2.76
C SER A 636 -1.22 4.25 2.21
N THR A 637 -2.22 4.10 3.08
CA THR A 637 -3.63 3.82 2.73
C THR A 637 -4.57 4.96 3.14
N ASP A 638 -4.03 6.06 3.65
CA ASP A 638 -4.75 7.19 4.26
C ASP A 638 -4.44 8.54 3.59
N GLY A 639 -4.10 8.52 2.29
CA GLY A 639 -3.79 9.71 1.51
C GLY A 639 -2.45 10.36 1.85
N GLY A 640 -1.53 9.61 2.47
CA GLY A 640 -0.19 10.06 2.85
C GLY A 640 -0.12 10.72 4.23
N SER A 641 -1.18 10.59 5.04
CA SER A 641 -1.25 11.10 6.41
C SER A 641 -0.34 10.30 7.36
N SER A 642 -0.24 8.99 7.14
CA SER A 642 0.72 8.08 7.76
C SER A 642 1.38 7.19 6.70
N TRP A 643 2.59 6.70 7.02
CA TRP A 643 3.41 5.89 6.13
C TRP A 643 3.97 4.67 6.88
N ALA A 644 3.95 3.52 6.24
CA ALA A 644 4.46 2.26 6.78
C ALA A 644 5.42 1.60 5.78
N SER A 645 6.46 0.93 6.27
CA SER A 645 7.36 0.14 5.40
C SER A 645 6.60 -1.02 4.75
N ILE A 646 6.85 -1.30 3.46
CA ILE A 646 6.25 -2.46 2.78
C ILE A 646 6.70 -3.79 3.42
N GLY A 647 7.83 -3.79 4.13
CA GLY A 647 8.45 -4.96 4.76
C GLY A 647 9.26 -5.83 3.79
N THR A 648 9.59 -7.05 4.20
CA THR A 648 10.22 -8.05 3.32
C THR A 648 9.16 -8.64 2.39
N VAL A 649 9.23 -8.30 1.11
CA VAL A 649 8.32 -8.78 0.07
C VAL A 649 8.93 -9.92 -0.75
N ASN A 650 8.14 -10.98 -0.96
CA ASN A 650 8.45 -12.15 -1.81
C ASN A 650 7.11 -12.81 -2.22
N ASN A 651 7.13 -14.00 -2.84
CA ASN A 651 5.89 -14.69 -3.27
C ASN A 651 5.03 -15.26 -2.12
N ASP A 652 5.57 -15.42 -0.91
CA ASP A 652 4.83 -15.88 0.27
C ASP A 652 4.38 -14.70 1.16
N THR A 653 4.98 -13.50 1.01
CA THR A 653 4.66 -12.29 1.79
C THR A 653 4.58 -11.02 0.93
N ALA A 654 3.79 -11.05 -0.15
CA ALA A 654 3.63 -9.89 -1.02
C ALA A 654 2.80 -8.78 -0.34
N ARG A 655 3.12 -7.51 -0.57
CA ARG A 655 2.34 -6.37 -0.03
C ARG A 655 1.18 -6.02 -0.96
N LEU A 656 -0.05 -6.06 -0.44
CA LEU A 656 -1.27 -5.76 -1.20
C LEU A 656 -1.58 -4.26 -1.14
N LEU A 657 -1.79 -3.61 -2.29
CA LEU A 657 -2.11 -2.18 -2.39
C LEU A 657 -3.22 -1.94 -3.44
N ALA A 658 -4.31 -1.31 -3.02
CA ALA A 658 -5.48 -1.06 -3.87
C ALA A 658 -5.29 0.12 -4.84
N SER A 659 -6.00 0.13 -5.97
CA SER A 659 -6.04 1.22 -6.95
C SER A 659 -7.11 2.28 -6.62
N ASP A 660 -7.12 2.76 -5.37
CA ASP A 660 -8.08 3.77 -4.90
C ASP A 660 -7.51 5.21 -4.95
N SER A 661 -8.19 6.16 -4.29
CA SER A 661 -7.79 7.58 -4.23
C SER A 661 -6.77 7.91 -3.13
N ASN A 662 -6.49 6.96 -2.22
CA ASN A 662 -5.78 7.19 -0.97
C ASN A 662 -4.48 6.37 -0.87
N THR A 663 -4.35 5.33 -1.69
CA THR A 663 -3.26 4.35 -1.61
C THR A 663 -2.06 4.82 -2.43
N LEU A 664 -0.99 5.12 -1.70
CA LEU A 664 0.25 5.68 -2.23
C LEU A 664 1.41 4.73 -1.99
N LEU A 665 2.38 4.74 -2.90
CA LEU A 665 3.67 4.09 -2.75
C LEU A 665 4.79 5.11 -2.94
N ARG A 666 5.81 5.07 -2.08
CA ARG A 666 7.02 5.89 -2.21
C ARG A 666 8.29 5.11 -1.89
N TYR A 667 9.41 5.67 -2.34
CA TYR A 667 10.74 5.27 -1.90
C TYR A 667 11.37 6.44 -1.15
N VAL A 668 11.94 6.15 0.01
CA VAL A 668 12.68 7.08 0.87
C VAL A 668 14.16 6.75 0.76
N PRO A 669 14.94 7.47 -0.06
CA PRO A 669 16.35 7.18 -0.28
C PRO A 669 17.20 7.53 0.95
N ASN A 670 18.29 6.80 1.15
CA ASN A 670 19.34 7.21 2.08
C ASN A 670 19.98 8.52 1.60
N ALA A 671 20.45 9.35 2.53
CA ALA A 671 21.10 10.62 2.20
C ALA A 671 22.25 10.42 1.17
N GLY A 672 22.27 11.27 0.15
CA GLY A 672 23.22 11.23 -0.97
C GLY A 672 22.98 10.14 -2.02
N PHE A 673 22.01 9.23 -1.85
CA PHE A 673 21.74 8.20 -2.85
C PHE A 673 21.19 8.80 -4.14
N LYS A 674 21.78 8.37 -5.26
CA LYS A 674 21.37 8.71 -6.63
C LYS A 674 21.37 7.44 -7.45
N GLY A 675 20.31 7.18 -8.20
CA GLY A 675 20.16 5.91 -8.92
C GLY A 675 18.70 5.53 -9.13
N THR A 676 18.45 4.23 -9.28
CA THR A 676 17.10 3.70 -9.54
C THR A 676 16.80 2.55 -8.60
N ALA A 677 15.71 2.66 -7.85
CA ALA A 677 15.12 1.55 -7.12
C ALA A 677 13.96 0.96 -7.94
N LYS A 678 13.65 -0.33 -7.74
CA LYS A 678 12.60 -1.04 -8.48
C LYS A 678 11.73 -1.89 -7.55
N ILE A 679 10.53 -2.19 -8.01
CA ILE A 679 9.66 -3.22 -7.46
C ILE A 679 9.26 -4.21 -8.57
N SER A 680 8.92 -5.42 -8.16
CA SER A 680 8.18 -6.42 -8.94
C SER A 680 6.79 -6.53 -8.35
N PHE A 681 5.77 -6.57 -9.21
CA PHE A 681 4.38 -6.73 -8.78
C PHE A 681 3.58 -7.57 -9.77
N VAL A 682 2.52 -8.18 -9.25
CA VAL A 682 1.43 -8.79 -10.03
C VAL A 682 0.16 -7.94 -9.85
N ALA A 683 -0.80 -8.03 -10.77
CA ALA A 683 -2.12 -7.46 -10.53
C ALA A 683 -2.81 -8.18 -9.38
N TRP A 684 -3.73 -7.49 -8.72
CA TRP A 684 -4.58 -7.98 -7.66
C TRP A 684 -6.02 -7.47 -7.90
N ASP A 685 -7.01 -8.35 -7.83
CA ASP A 685 -8.44 -8.07 -8.05
C ASP A 685 -9.20 -7.69 -6.76
N GLN A 686 -8.57 -7.89 -5.60
CA GLN A 686 -9.15 -7.69 -4.26
C GLN A 686 -10.27 -8.67 -3.87
N SER A 687 -10.49 -9.75 -4.65
CA SER A 687 -11.40 -10.85 -4.29
C SER A 687 -11.01 -11.54 -2.97
N THR A 688 -9.73 -11.49 -2.58
CA THR A 688 -9.23 -11.86 -1.25
C THR A 688 -8.09 -10.95 -0.78
N GLY A 689 -7.90 -10.87 0.54
CA GLY A 689 -6.91 -10.00 1.18
C GLY A 689 -7.43 -8.59 1.45
N SER A 690 -6.61 -7.75 2.07
CA SER A 690 -6.99 -6.38 2.44
C SER A 690 -5.92 -5.36 2.03
N ASN A 691 -6.33 -4.12 1.75
CA ASN A 691 -5.43 -3.06 1.35
C ASN A 691 -4.43 -2.73 2.47
N GLY A 692 -3.13 -2.69 2.15
CA GLY A 692 -2.04 -2.61 3.13
C GLY A 692 -1.73 -3.95 3.82
N GLY A 693 -2.48 -5.02 3.58
CA GLY A 693 -2.23 -6.38 4.08
C GLY A 693 -1.11 -7.12 3.35
N THR A 694 -0.93 -8.40 3.68
CA THR A 694 0.00 -9.31 2.97
C THR A 694 -0.74 -10.48 2.32
N GLY A 695 -0.29 -10.90 1.13
CA GLY A 695 -0.86 -12.04 0.40
C GLY A 695 0.19 -13.00 -0.17
N VAL A 696 -0.24 -14.21 -0.49
CA VAL A 696 0.61 -15.30 -1.02
C VAL A 696 0.47 -15.37 -2.55
N THR A 697 1.35 -14.68 -3.27
CA THR A 697 1.36 -14.66 -4.75
C THR A 697 2.09 -15.87 -5.37
N LYS A 698 2.25 -16.98 -4.64
CA LYS A 698 2.93 -18.19 -5.13
C LYS A 698 2.07 -19.02 -6.10
N PHE A 699 0.75 -19.02 -5.89
CA PHE A 699 -0.22 -19.74 -6.70
C PHE A 699 -1.00 -18.72 -7.54
N ARG A 700 -0.73 -18.68 -8.84
CA ARG A 700 -1.27 -17.69 -9.79
C ARG A 700 -1.84 -18.36 -11.02
N ALA A 701 -2.88 -19.18 -10.83
CA ALA A 701 -3.66 -19.81 -11.88
C ALA A 701 -5.10 -20.06 -11.39
N GLY A 702 -6.03 -20.32 -12.30
CA GLY A 702 -7.44 -20.58 -11.97
C GLY A 702 -8.09 -19.37 -11.32
N ALA A 703 -8.73 -19.56 -10.17
CA ALA A 703 -9.42 -18.51 -9.42
C ALA A 703 -8.50 -17.68 -8.49
N SER A 704 -7.19 -17.68 -8.75
CA SER A 704 -6.22 -16.91 -7.97
C SER A 704 -6.51 -15.41 -8.03
N PRO A 705 -6.47 -14.67 -6.89
CA PRO A 705 -6.68 -13.22 -6.82
C PRO A 705 -5.57 -12.40 -7.52
N PHE A 706 -4.59 -13.08 -8.14
CA PHE A 706 -3.34 -12.51 -8.61
C PHE A 706 -3.02 -12.94 -10.03
N SER A 707 -2.59 -12.01 -10.89
CA SER A 707 -2.26 -12.30 -12.29
C SER A 707 -1.09 -13.28 -12.44
N ALA A 708 -1.17 -14.18 -13.43
CA ALA A 708 -0.05 -15.09 -13.76
C ALA A 708 1.24 -14.31 -14.10
N ALA A 709 1.08 -13.27 -14.92
CA ALA A 709 2.15 -12.34 -15.30
C ALA A 709 2.51 -11.35 -14.17
N TYR A 710 3.73 -10.82 -14.23
CA TYR A 710 4.24 -9.74 -13.38
C TYR A 710 4.79 -8.61 -14.27
N ASP A 711 4.89 -7.39 -13.73
CA ASP A 711 5.60 -6.27 -14.36
C ASP A 711 6.56 -5.64 -13.33
N LEU A 712 7.45 -4.76 -13.81
CA LEU A 712 8.41 -4.05 -12.98
C LEU A 712 8.10 -2.55 -13.00
N ALA A 713 7.96 -1.95 -11.82
CA ALA A 713 7.95 -0.49 -11.70
C ALA A 713 9.30 0.02 -11.18
N SER A 714 9.68 1.23 -11.62
CA SER A 714 10.92 1.87 -11.19
C SER A 714 10.71 3.29 -10.70
N ILE A 715 11.59 3.74 -9.82
CA ILE A 715 11.69 5.13 -9.37
C ILE A 715 13.14 5.59 -9.52
N SER A 716 13.34 6.79 -10.07
CA SER A 716 14.66 7.40 -10.20
C SER A 716 14.85 8.48 -9.14
N VAL A 717 15.99 8.43 -8.47
CA VAL A 717 16.48 9.45 -7.53
C VAL A 717 17.56 10.25 -8.25
N THR A 718 17.27 11.51 -8.56
CA THR A 718 18.10 12.37 -9.41
C THR A 718 18.56 13.62 -8.68
N ASN A 719 19.67 14.19 -9.12
CA ASN A 719 20.10 15.53 -8.74
C ASN A 719 19.52 16.57 -9.70
N SER A 720 19.37 17.80 -9.24
CA SER A 720 19.14 19.00 -10.03
C SER A 720 20.34 19.93 -9.87
N ALA A 721 20.93 20.40 -10.97
CA ALA A 721 22.09 21.28 -10.90
C ALA A 721 21.73 22.66 -10.32
N PRO A 722 22.61 23.28 -9.50
CA PRO A 722 22.37 24.58 -8.90
C PRO A 722 22.27 25.66 -9.98
N VAL A 723 21.38 26.62 -9.77
CA VAL A 723 21.23 27.81 -10.61
C VAL A 723 22.12 28.91 -10.06
N LEU A 724 23.04 29.39 -10.90
CA LEU A 724 23.93 30.52 -10.63
C LEU A 724 23.44 31.73 -11.43
N ASP A 725 23.03 32.80 -10.74
CA ASP A 725 22.74 34.09 -11.36
C ASP A 725 24.02 34.94 -11.39
N ASN A 726 24.55 35.14 -12.60
CA ASN A 726 25.78 35.88 -12.89
C ASN A 726 25.55 37.35 -13.29
N SER A 727 24.48 37.97 -12.78
CA SER A 727 24.25 39.42 -12.87
C SER A 727 25.01 40.23 -11.80
N GLY A 728 25.69 39.54 -10.87
CA GLY A 728 26.49 40.13 -9.80
C GLY A 728 27.91 40.51 -10.19
N ALA A 729 28.70 40.90 -9.19
CA ALA A 729 30.14 41.12 -9.33
C ALA A 729 30.85 40.82 -7.99
N PRO A 730 30.96 39.55 -7.56
CA PRO A 730 31.43 39.21 -6.23
C PRO A 730 32.90 39.61 -5.99
N THR A 731 33.17 40.18 -4.82
CA THR A 731 34.51 40.62 -4.43
C THR A 731 34.96 40.00 -3.11
N LEU A 732 36.22 39.61 -3.06
CA LEU A 732 36.92 39.28 -1.82
C LEU A 732 37.25 40.57 -1.05
N ASP A 733 37.64 40.41 0.20
CA ASP A 733 38.14 41.51 1.03
C ASP A 733 39.45 42.04 0.43
N ALA A 734 39.54 43.36 0.25
CA ALA A 734 40.73 43.99 -0.29
C ALA A 734 41.91 43.86 0.69
N ILE A 735 43.11 43.71 0.15
CA ILE A 735 44.35 43.58 0.91
C ILE A 735 45.36 44.64 0.50
N THR A 736 46.35 44.91 1.35
CA THR A 736 47.46 45.80 1.03
C THR A 736 48.61 45.04 0.35
N ALA A 737 49.44 45.77 -0.40
CA ALA A 737 50.70 45.24 -0.91
C ALA A 737 51.59 44.78 0.26
N ASN A 738 52.43 43.77 0.01
CA ASN A 738 53.38 43.22 0.98
C ASN A 738 52.76 42.67 2.29
N ILE A 739 51.43 42.49 2.38
CA ILE A 739 50.76 41.96 3.57
C ILE A 739 51.35 40.59 4.00
N PRO A 740 51.81 40.43 5.26
CA PRO A 740 52.28 39.15 5.76
C PRO A 740 51.15 38.12 5.75
N SER A 741 51.41 36.91 5.29
CA SER A 741 50.40 35.85 5.18
C SER A 741 49.71 35.50 6.51
N VAL A 742 50.32 35.82 7.66
CA VAL A 742 49.71 35.65 8.99
C VAL A 742 48.63 36.69 9.30
N ASN A 743 48.65 37.84 8.61
CA ASN A 743 47.66 38.93 8.73
C ASN A 743 46.62 38.89 7.59
N ASN A 744 46.67 37.90 6.70
CA ASN A 744 45.74 37.73 5.59
C ASN A 744 44.75 36.59 5.90
N PRO A 745 43.58 36.88 6.52
CA PRO A 745 42.63 35.86 6.95
C PRO A 745 41.81 35.24 5.80
N GLY A 746 41.86 35.82 4.60
CA GLY A 746 41.00 35.45 3.48
C GLY A 746 39.49 35.68 3.73
N THR A 747 38.72 35.53 2.66
CA THR A 747 37.27 35.72 2.65
C THR A 747 36.56 34.36 2.69
N LEU A 748 35.48 34.25 3.45
CA LEU A 748 34.61 33.06 3.48
C LEU A 748 33.87 32.90 2.15
N ILE A 749 33.65 31.67 1.70
CA ILE A 749 32.89 31.41 0.45
C ILE A 749 31.45 31.90 0.55
N ASP A 750 30.79 31.69 1.69
CA ASP A 750 29.47 32.25 2.00
C ASP A 750 29.43 33.80 1.90
N THR A 751 30.52 34.46 2.31
CA THR A 751 30.67 35.92 2.15
C THR A 751 30.86 36.35 0.69
N ILE A 752 31.45 35.50 -0.16
CA ILE A 752 31.58 35.76 -1.60
C ILE A 752 30.20 35.63 -2.29
N ILE A 753 29.43 34.59 -1.96
CA ILE A 753 28.10 34.33 -2.53
C ILE A 753 27.10 35.42 -2.11
N SER A 754 27.07 35.80 -0.84
CA SER A 754 26.19 36.89 -0.36
C SER A 754 26.53 38.27 -0.96
N ARG A 755 27.74 38.46 -1.51
CA ARG A 755 28.14 39.66 -2.27
C ARG A 755 27.72 39.66 -3.74
N MET A 756 27.00 38.65 -4.22
CA MET A 756 26.55 38.55 -5.62
C MET A 756 25.31 39.40 -5.95
N SER A 757 24.65 40.01 -4.96
CA SER A 757 23.39 40.75 -5.15
C SER A 757 23.45 41.78 -6.30
N PRO A 758 22.49 41.80 -7.25
CA PRO A 758 21.18 41.13 -7.21
C PRO A 758 21.17 39.63 -7.54
N GLY A 759 22.28 39.06 -8.05
CA GLY A 759 22.43 37.64 -8.31
C GLY A 759 22.73 36.79 -7.06
N GLY A 760 23.12 35.53 -7.26
CA GLY A 760 23.36 34.57 -6.20
C GLY A 760 23.30 33.10 -6.68
N ILE A 761 23.13 32.18 -5.73
CA ILE A 761 23.00 30.73 -5.96
C ILE A 761 21.67 30.25 -5.36
N THR A 762 20.91 29.48 -6.15
CA THR A 762 19.67 28.82 -5.72
C THR A 762 19.64 27.39 -6.22
N ASP A 763 19.07 26.46 -5.43
CA ASP A 763 18.88 25.07 -5.85
C ASP A 763 17.41 24.67 -5.72
N SER A 764 16.98 23.72 -6.55
CA SER A 764 15.65 23.10 -6.46
C SER A 764 15.64 21.83 -5.60
N ASP A 765 16.79 21.21 -5.37
CA ASP A 765 16.91 20.04 -4.51
C ASP A 765 16.90 20.47 -3.03
N PRO A 766 15.90 20.06 -2.22
CA PRO A 766 15.76 20.59 -0.87
C PRO A 766 16.89 20.08 0.04
N GLY A 767 17.62 21.02 0.66
CA GLY A 767 18.75 20.69 1.52
C GLY A 767 20.08 20.46 0.78
N ALA A 768 20.20 20.88 -0.48
CA ALA A 768 21.48 21.01 -1.17
C ALA A 768 22.43 21.96 -0.40
N ASP A 769 23.70 21.58 -0.26
CA ASP A 769 24.74 22.42 0.33
C ASP A 769 25.19 23.46 -0.69
N GLN A 770 25.21 24.75 -0.34
CA GLN A 770 25.74 25.76 -1.25
C GLN A 770 27.27 25.75 -1.27
N GLY A 771 27.87 26.05 -2.41
CA GLY A 771 29.31 26.11 -2.58
C GLY A 771 29.73 26.56 -3.97
N ILE A 772 31.05 26.57 -4.20
CA ILE A 772 31.65 26.91 -5.50
C ILE A 772 32.68 25.87 -5.93
N ALA A 773 32.81 25.68 -7.24
CA ALA A 773 33.90 24.92 -7.86
C ALA A 773 34.77 25.85 -8.71
N ILE A 774 35.97 26.18 -8.22
CA ILE A 774 36.89 27.11 -8.87
C ILE A 774 37.56 26.42 -10.06
N ASN A 775 37.21 26.85 -11.28
CA ASN A 775 37.59 26.21 -12.54
C ASN A 775 38.54 27.06 -13.41
N GLY A 776 39.13 28.13 -12.85
CA GLY A 776 40.22 28.88 -13.48
C GLY A 776 40.77 29.99 -12.59
N LEU A 777 42.08 30.26 -12.67
CA LEU A 777 42.77 31.29 -11.87
C LEU A 777 43.40 32.37 -12.74
N GLY A 778 43.24 33.64 -12.35
CA GLY A 778 43.96 34.79 -12.85
C GLY A 778 44.97 35.33 -11.82
N GLY A 779 45.95 36.11 -12.28
CA GLY A 779 46.98 36.71 -11.41
C GLY A 779 48.05 35.72 -10.90
N THR A 780 48.18 34.53 -11.49
CA THR A 780 49.16 33.51 -11.07
C THR A 780 50.62 33.87 -11.33
N SER A 781 50.89 34.86 -12.19
CA SER A 781 52.24 35.44 -12.37
C SER A 781 52.59 36.52 -11.35
N THR A 782 51.61 36.99 -10.57
CA THR A 782 51.72 38.13 -9.65
C THR A 782 51.45 37.76 -8.19
N GLY A 783 51.19 36.48 -7.91
CA GLY A 783 50.89 35.93 -6.58
C GLY A 783 50.26 34.54 -6.69
N SER A 784 49.92 33.97 -5.53
CA SER A 784 49.38 32.61 -5.39
C SER A 784 47.99 32.61 -4.76
N TRP A 785 47.13 31.68 -5.18
CA TRP A 785 45.82 31.45 -4.55
C TRP A 785 45.90 30.31 -3.53
N GLU A 786 45.37 30.55 -2.33
CA GLU A 786 45.31 29.57 -1.24
C GLU A 786 43.89 29.46 -0.68
N TYR A 787 43.54 28.28 -0.18
CA TYR A 787 42.27 28.02 0.49
C TYR A 787 42.48 27.37 1.85
N SER A 788 41.44 27.42 2.69
CA SER A 788 41.36 26.77 3.99
C SER A 788 39.97 26.16 4.15
N THR A 789 39.89 25.01 4.81
CA THR A 789 38.63 24.36 5.24
C THR A 789 38.50 24.30 6.77
N ASP A 790 39.35 25.05 7.50
CA ASP A 790 39.49 25.04 8.96
C ASP A 790 39.52 26.46 9.55
N ASN A 791 38.77 27.37 8.93
CA ASN A 791 38.61 28.78 9.28
C ASN A 791 39.92 29.59 9.30
N GLY A 792 40.87 29.21 8.44
CA GLY A 792 42.16 29.87 8.27
C GLY A 792 43.27 29.38 9.21
N SER A 793 43.06 28.26 9.91
CA SER A 793 44.05 27.66 10.82
C SER A 793 45.21 27.03 10.04
N SER A 794 44.92 26.43 8.89
CA SER A 794 45.88 25.98 7.89
C SER A 794 45.47 26.42 6.49
N TRP A 795 46.45 26.53 5.59
CA TRP A 795 46.25 27.02 4.23
C TRP A 795 46.93 26.08 3.23
N ALA A 796 46.20 25.72 2.18
CA ALA A 796 46.67 24.90 1.08
C ALA A 796 46.61 25.69 -0.23
N ALA A 797 47.55 25.47 -1.13
CA ALA A 797 47.49 26.06 -2.48
C ALA A 797 46.27 25.53 -3.24
N VAL A 798 45.52 26.41 -3.91
CA VAL A 798 44.36 26.02 -4.73
C VAL A 798 44.77 25.03 -5.84
N GLY A 799 45.99 25.20 -6.36
CA GLY A 799 46.59 24.38 -7.41
C GLY A 799 46.46 25.01 -8.80
N THR A 800 46.84 24.28 -9.84
CA THR A 800 46.27 24.53 -11.17
C THR A 800 44.82 24.09 -11.13
N THR A 801 43.91 24.91 -11.66
CA THR A 801 42.51 24.52 -11.80
C THR A 801 42.00 24.88 -13.19
N GLY A 802 41.22 23.96 -13.75
CA GLY A 802 40.54 24.06 -15.03
C GLY A 802 39.23 23.28 -14.98
N ASN A 803 38.63 23.03 -16.15
CA ASN A 803 37.40 22.22 -16.22
C ASN A 803 37.62 20.72 -15.93
N SER A 804 38.88 20.26 -15.86
CA SER A 804 39.29 18.89 -15.52
C SER A 804 39.53 18.65 -14.02
N ASP A 805 39.74 19.73 -13.27
CA ASP A 805 40.47 19.74 -12.00
C ASP A 805 40.07 20.97 -11.16
N ALA A 806 38.79 21.32 -11.16
CA ALA A 806 38.27 22.44 -10.39
C ALA A 806 38.30 22.14 -8.88
N ARG A 807 38.63 23.14 -8.07
CA ARG A 807 38.67 23.04 -6.59
C ARG A 807 37.29 23.28 -6.01
N LEU A 808 36.75 22.31 -5.28
CA LEU A 808 35.47 22.43 -4.56
C LEU A 808 35.69 23.15 -3.23
N LEU A 809 34.86 24.15 -2.93
CA LEU A 809 34.87 24.89 -1.67
C LEU A 809 33.41 25.14 -1.22
N ALA A 810 33.06 24.69 -0.01
CA ALA A 810 31.70 24.84 0.52
C ALA A 810 31.41 26.26 1.00
N ALA A 811 30.14 26.68 0.94
CA ALA A 811 29.65 27.93 1.54
C ALA A 811 29.29 27.71 3.01
N ASP A 812 30.31 27.44 3.82
CA ASP A 812 30.16 27.21 5.27
C ASP A 812 30.93 28.26 6.09
N GLY A 813 30.78 28.21 7.41
CA GLY A 813 31.46 29.10 8.36
C GLY A 813 32.97 28.83 8.55
N GLN A 814 33.57 27.90 7.79
CA GLN A 814 34.96 27.47 7.94
C GLN A 814 35.78 27.65 6.66
N THR A 815 35.14 27.66 5.50
CA THR A 815 35.82 27.56 4.21
C THR A 815 36.16 28.93 3.65
N ARG A 816 37.45 29.16 3.42
CA ARG A 816 38.01 30.45 3.03
C ARG A 816 38.91 30.35 1.81
N ILE A 817 39.01 31.45 1.08
CA ILE A 817 39.98 31.66 0.01
C ILE A 817 40.72 32.98 0.20
N ARG A 818 42.01 32.99 -0.13
CA ARG A 818 42.84 34.20 -0.16
C ARG A 818 43.78 34.22 -1.35
N TYR A 819 44.21 35.42 -1.70
CA TYR A 819 45.32 35.66 -2.60
C TYR A 819 46.54 36.14 -1.80
N VAL A 820 47.70 35.54 -2.08
CA VAL A 820 49.00 35.92 -1.50
C VAL A 820 49.80 36.62 -2.61
N PRO A 821 49.85 37.95 -2.64
CA PRO A 821 50.54 38.69 -3.70
C PRO A 821 52.06 38.51 -3.62
N ASN A 822 52.72 38.55 -4.77
CA ASN A 822 54.19 38.68 -4.82
C ASN A 822 54.62 40.01 -4.19
N VAL A 823 55.82 40.04 -3.61
CA VAL A 823 56.42 41.26 -3.04
C VAL A 823 56.42 42.37 -4.10
N GLY A 824 55.89 43.54 -3.74
CA GLY A 824 55.77 44.69 -4.62
C GLY A 824 54.64 44.62 -5.65
N PHE A 825 53.68 43.70 -5.54
CA PHE A 825 52.50 43.68 -6.41
C PHE A 825 51.37 44.57 -5.87
N THR A 826 50.85 45.41 -6.76
CA THR A 826 49.59 46.15 -6.62
C THR A 826 48.74 45.94 -7.87
N GLY A 827 47.41 45.94 -7.73
CA GLY A 827 46.49 45.66 -8.84
C GLY A 827 45.32 44.78 -8.43
N SER A 828 44.95 43.82 -9.29
CA SER A 828 43.83 42.91 -9.03
C SER A 828 44.16 41.48 -9.45
N ALA A 829 43.62 40.50 -8.73
CA ALA A 829 43.57 39.10 -9.15
C ALA A 829 42.11 38.64 -9.24
N ILE A 830 41.85 37.60 -10.03
CA ILE A 830 40.51 37.04 -10.24
C ILE A 830 40.56 35.50 -10.21
N PHE A 831 39.43 34.86 -9.95
CA PHE A 831 39.20 33.45 -10.29
C PHE A 831 37.81 33.25 -10.89
N ALA A 832 37.67 32.21 -11.71
CA ALA A 832 36.39 31.76 -12.26
C ALA A 832 35.85 30.58 -11.45
N PHE A 833 34.53 30.53 -11.25
CA PHE A 833 33.86 29.43 -10.56
C PHE A 833 32.50 29.10 -11.17
N VAL A 834 32.02 27.89 -10.90
CA VAL A 834 30.60 27.51 -11.02
C VAL A 834 30.01 27.28 -9.63
N ALA A 835 28.69 27.39 -9.48
CA ALA A 835 28.03 26.94 -8.26
C ALA A 835 28.16 25.41 -8.13
N TRP A 836 28.19 24.95 -6.88
CA TRP A 836 28.29 23.55 -6.49
C TRP A 836 27.26 23.27 -5.38
N ASP A 837 26.57 22.13 -5.46
CA ASP A 837 25.43 21.75 -4.59
C ASP A 837 25.78 20.71 -3.50
N GLY A 838 27.07 20.39 -3.35
CA GLY A 838 27.56 19.39 -2.39
C GLY A 838 27.31 17.93 -2.78
N THR A 839 26.45 17.64 -3.76
CA THR A 839 25.98 16.26 -4.00
C THR A 839 27.02 15.34 -4.65
N SER A 840 28.12 15.89 -5.17
CA SER A 840 29.29 15.09 -5.58
C SER A 840 30.60 15.80 -5.28
N GLY A 841 31.62 15.02 -4.89
CA GLY A 841 32.89 15.54 -4.40
C GLY A 841 32.83 15.91 -2.91
N SER A 842 33.90 16.50 -2.39
CA SER A 842 33.98 16.90 -0.98
C SER A 842 34.68 18.25 -0.85
N ASN A 843 34.39 18.97 0.23
CA ASN A 843 34.98 20.29 0.47
C ASN A 843 36.52 20.19 0.47
N GLY A 844 37.16 21.07 -0.31
CA GLY A 844 38.61 21.07 -0.52
C GLY A 844 39.14 20.03 -1.52
N SER A 845 38.33 19.16 -2.13
CA SER A 845 38.79 18.21 -3.16
C SER A 845 38.85 18.84 -4.57
N THR A 846 39.45 18.13 -5.54
CA THR A 846 39.40 18.50 -6.97
C THR A 846 38.49 17.56 -7.76
N THR A 847 37.85 18.07 -8.81
CA THR A 847 36.95 17.29 -9.68
C THR A 847 36.85 17.86 -11.09
N ALA A 848 36.38 17.06 -12.04
CA ALA A 848 36.08 17.52 -13.39
C ALA A 848 34.68 18.17 -13.46
N VAL A 849 34.63 19.41 -13.90
CA VAL A 849 33.41 20.23 -14.11
C VAL A 849 33.19 20.57 -15.60
N GLY A 850 33.68 19.71 -16.49
CA GLY A 850 33.53 19.86 -17.94
C GLY A 850 32.11 19.61 -18.45
N THR A 851 31.31 18.83 -17.72
CA THR A 851 29.87 18.63 -17.93
C THR A 851 29.11 19.37 -16.83
N ARG A 852 28.06 20.10 -17.17
CA ARG A 852 27.35 21.03 -16.27
C ARG A 852 25.85 21.10 -16.58
N GLY A 853 25.06 21.52 -15.60
CA GLY A 853 23.60 21.59 -15.71
C GLY A 853 22.91 20.22 -15.70
N GLY A 854 21.58 20.22 -15.81
CA GLY A 854 20.79 18.98 -15.76
C GLY A 854 20.94 18.29 -14.41
N THR A 855 21.48 17.07 -14.40
CA THR A 855 21.66 16.24 -13.19
C THR A 855 23.09 16.24 -12.62
N THR A 856 23.96 17.16 -13.07
CA THR A 856 25.30 17.32 -12.49
C THR A 856 25.26 18.16 -11.22
N ALA A 857 26.30 18.04 -10.39
CA ALA A 857 26.45 18.83 -9.15
C ALA A 857 26.83 20.32 -9.36
N TYR A 858 26.75 20.84 -10.60
CA TYR A 858 27.41 22.08 -11.01
C TYR A 858 26.56 22.95 -11.95
N SER A 859 26.55 24.27 -11.73
CA SER A 859 25.78 25.20 -12.56
C SER A 859 26.23 25.22 -14.02
N SER A 860 25.28 25.39 -14.94
CA SER A 860 25.54 25.48 -16.39
C SER A 860 26.41 26.68 -16.77
N VAL A 861 26.24 27.80 -16.08
CA VAL A 861 27.03 29.03 -16.24
C VAL A 861 28.12 29.15 -15.18
N TYR A 862 29.07 30.07 -15.40
CA TYR A 862 30.15 30.42 -14.48
C TYR A 862 30.13 31.93 -14.17
N GLU A 863 30.82 32.31 -13.09
CA GLU A 863 31.02 33.68 -12.63
C GLU A 863 32.49 33.92 -12.25
N TYR A 864 32.91 35.18 -12.15
CA TYR A 864 34.21 35.60 -11.67
C TYR A 864 34.13 36.30 -10.31
N ALA A 865 35.00 35.90 -9.38
CA ALA A 865 35.27 36.67 -8.17
C ALA A 865 36.60 37.44 -8.31
N SER A 866 36.67 38.65 -7.77
CA SER A 866 37.86 39.50 -7.85
C SER A 866 38.37 39.95 -6.47
N ILE A 867 39.67 40.20 -6.37
CA ILE A 867 40.33 40.83 -5.21
C ILE A 867 41.16 42.02 -5.67
N SER A 868 41.14 43.11 -4.89
CA SER A 868 41.97 44.29 -5.09
C SER A 868 43.15 44.30 -4.10
N ILE A 869 44.34 44.58 -4.61
CA ILE A 869 45.59 44.73 -3.86
C ILE A 869 46.00 46.21 -3.97
N THR A 870 45.75 46.96 -2.90
CA THR A 870 46.02 48.40 -2.82
C THR A 870 47.34 48.70 -2.11
N ASN A 871 47.78 49.96 -2.13
CA ASN A 871 48.91 50.42 -1.33
C ASN A 871 48.59 51.75 -0.64
N SER A 872 49.18 51.99 0.52
CA SER A 872 49.22 53.28 1.20
C SER A 872 50.66 53.79 1.25
N ALA A 873 50.90 55.04 0.90
CA ALA A 873 52.25 55.60 0.87
C ALA A 873 52.91 55.66 2.27
N PRO A 874 54.23 55.45 2.38
CA PRO A 874 54.95 55.49 3.63
C PRO A 874 54.98 56.91 4.20
N VAL A 875 55.07 57.01 5.52
CA VAL A 875 55.23 58.27 6.25
C VAL A 875 56.69 58.41 6.67
N LEU A 876 57.37 59.39 6.05
CA LEU A 876 58.73 59.79 6.40
C LEU A 876 58.70 60.81 7.54
N THR A 877 59.37 60.52 8.65
CA THR A 877 59.69 61.53 9.67
C THR A 877 60.75 62.48 9.10
N VAL A 878 60.44 63.77 8.96
CA VAL A 878 61.41 64.78 8.51
C VAL A 878 62.11 65.38 9.72
N THR A 879 63.43 65.22 9.79
CA THR A 879 64.28 65.78 10.85
C THR A 879 65.14 66.95 10.37
N GLY A 880 65.50 66.98 9.07
CA GLY A 880 66.45 67.96 8.54
C GLY A 880 67.88 67.79 9.06
N SER A 881 68.16 66.70 9.80
CA SER A 881 69.44 66.45 10.49
C SER A 881 69.99 65.05 10.26
N ALA A 882 69.45 64.30 9.29
CA ALA A 882 69.96 62.97 8.96
C ALA A 882 71.39 63.04 8.42
N TYR A 883 72.22 62.03 8.75
CA TYR A 883 73.62 62.03 8.36
C TYR A 883 74.14 60.62 8.02
N LEU A 884 75.01 60.59 7.02
CA LEU A 884 75.82 59.45 6.64
C LEU A 884 77.14 59.45 7.42
N ASP A 885 77.86 58.35 7.40
CA ASP A 885 79.14 58.23 8.09
C ASP A 885 80.18 59.19 7.46
N SER A 886 80.87 59.95 8.30
CA SER A 886 81.94 60.86 7.88
C SER A 886 83.15 60.08 7.37
N ILE A 887 83.82 60.58 6.33
CA ILE A 887 84.96 59.91 5.70
C ILE A 887 86.22 60.82 5.64
N PRO A 888 87.43 60.25 5.71
CA PRO A 888 88.67 61.00 5.49
C PRO A 888 88.78 61.60 4.08
N MET A 889 89.34 62.81 3.97
CA MET A 889 89.56 63.55 2.69
C MET A 889 90.24 62.76 1.56
N ASN A 890 91.04 61.74 1.88
CA ASN A 890 91.70 60.88 0.89
C ASN A 890 91.50 59.38 1.20
N VAL A 891 90.31 59.00 1.67
CA VAL A 891 90.02 57.59 2.01
C VAL A 891 90.20 56.66 0.81
N PRO A 892 91.02 55.59 0.90
CA PRO A 892 91.10 54.59 -0.15
C PRO A 892 89.74 53.88 -0.36
N ASN A 893 89.30 53.71 -1.60
CA ASN A 893 87.98 53.13 -1.92
C ASN A 893 87.73 51.75 -1.28
N VAL A 894 88.79 50.98 -0.99
CA VAL A 894 88.71 49.67 -0.31
C VAL A 894 88.41 49.76 1.19
N LEU A 895 88.61 50.93 1.82
CA LEU A 895 88.27 51.20 3.21
C LEU A 895 86.94 51.96 3.35
N ASN A 896 86.41 52.51 2.25
CA ASN A 896 85.13 53.21 2.23
C ASN A 896 83.97 52.21 2.06
N VAL A 897 83.53 51.64 3.18
CA VAL A 897 82.46 50.62 3.23
C VAL A 897 81.05 51.18 3.04
N GLY A 898 80.87 52.50 3.17
CA GLY A 898 79.57 53.16 3.06
C GLY A 898 78.57 52.87 4.19
N THR A 899 77.58 53.75 4.31
CA THR A 899 76.50 53.69 5.32
C THR A 899 75.37 52.79 4.84
N LEU A 900 74.84 51.93 5.71
CA LEU A 900 73.62 51.16 5.43
C LEU A 900 72.40 52.08 5.35
N ILE A 901 71.45 51.76 4.47
CA ILE A 901 70.18 52.51 4.40
C ILE A 901 69.37 52.37 5.69
N SER A 902 69.45 51.22 6.37
CA SER A 902 68.85 51.03 7.70
C SER A 902 69.43 52.00 8.73
N ASP A 903 70.74 52.24 8.71
CA ASP A 903 71.43 53.10 9.68
C ASP A 903 71.11 54.57 9.41
N LEU A 904 71.01 54.97 8.14
CA LEU A 904 70.54 56.30 7.75
C LEU A 904 69.11 56.55 8.28
N LEU A 905 68.20 55.61 8.05
CA LEU A 905 66.80 55.74 8.47
C LEU A 905 66.63 55.74 9.99
N ALA A 906 67.42 54.95 10.71
CA ALA A 906 67.47 55.00 12.17
C ALA A 906 67.94 56.37 12.71
N ARG A 907 68.83 57.07 11.97
CA ARG A 907 69.29 58.43 12.30
C ARG A 907 68.31 59.53 11.88
N SER A 908 67.44 59.27 10.89
CA SER A 908 66.47 60.26 10.37
C SER A 908 65.11 60.25 11.06
N GLY A 909 64.97 59.62 12.23
CA GLY A 909 63.67 59.48 12.92
C GLY A 909 62.73 58.42 12.32
N GLY A 910 63.21 57.59 11.40
CA GLY A 910 62.51 56.42 10.88
C GLY A 910 61.43 56.68 9.81
N ILE A 911 60.87 55.56 9.35
CA ILE A 911 59.70 55.48 8.46
C ILE A 911 58.62 54.68 9.19
N THR A 912 57.38 55.12 9.13
CA THR A 912 56.20 54.30 9.44
C THR A 912 55.35 54.11 8.20
N ASP A 913 54.49 53.10 8.20
CA ASP A 913 53.64 52.78 7.06
C ASP A 913 52.24 52.37 7.54
N PRO A 914 51.15 52.83 6.91
CA PRO A 914 49.81 52.32 7.20
C PRO A 914 49.60 50.85 6.82
N ASP A 915 50.35 50.34 5.83
CA ASP A 915 50.17 48.98 5.31
C ASP A 915 50.95 47.95 6.16
N PRO A 916 50.26 46.95 6.75
CA PRO A 916 50.93 45.94 7.56
C PRO A 916 51.98 45.18 6.76
N GLY A 917 53.24 45.22 7.21
CA GLY A 917 54.37 44.51 6.60
C GLY A 917 55.05 45.21 5.42
N ALA A 918 54.72 46.47 5.13
CA ALA A 918 55.45 47.29 4.17
C ALA A 918 56.98 47.28 4.43
N LEU A 919 57.76 47.22 3.35
CA LEU A 919 59.21 47.09 3.43
C LEU A 919 59.89 48.45 3.31
N GLN A 920 60.69 48.84 4.29
CA GLN A 920 61.28 50.18 4.32
C GLN A 920 62.41 50.36 3.29
N GLY A 921 62.61 51.59 2.83
CA GLY A 921 63.65 51.98 1.89
C GLY A 921 63.61 53.48 1.60
N ILE A 922 64.48 53.93 0.69
CA ILE A 922 64.53 55.31 0.22
C ILE A 922 64.55 55.40 -1.31
N ALA A 923 64.05 56.51 -1.85
CA ALA A 923 64.30 56.91 -3.23
C ALA A 923 65.06 58.24 -3.27
N ILE A 924 66.32 58.21 -3.69
CA ILE A 924 67.20 59.38 -3.75
C ILE A 924 66.85 60.23 -4.98
N ASN A 925 66.27 61.40 -4.76
CA ASN A 925 65.76 62.30 -5.79
C ASN A 925 66.60 63.58 -5.97
N GLY A 926 67.74 63.71 -5.28
CA GLY A 926 68.72 64.76 -5.52
C GLY A 926 70.08 64.45 -4.90
N LEU A 927 71.17 64.94 -5.50
CA LEU A 927 72.55 64.80 -5.03
C LEU A 927 73.29 66.14 -5.08
N GLY A 928 73.95 66.50 -3.99
CA GLY A 928 74.91 67.61 -3.91
C GLY A 928 76.36 67.13 -3.96
N GLY A 929 77.28 68.07 -4.18
CA GLY A 929 78.73 67.79 -4.21
C GLY A 929 79.22 67.00 -5.44
N THR A 930 78.40 66.83 -6.48
CA THR A 930 78.72 66.00 -7.66
C THR A 930 79.89 66.51 -8.52
N THR A 931 80.31 67.78 -8.35
CA THR A 931 81.54 68.32 -8.96
C THR A 931 82.81 67.93 -8.20
N ASN A 932 82.66 67.52 -6.94
CA ASN A 932 83.76 67.34 -5.98
C ASN A 932 84.02 65.85 -5.66
N GLY A 933 83.30 64.94 -6.31
CA GLY A 933 83.34 63.50 -6.05
C GLY A 933 82.11 62.79 -6.60
N THR A 934 82.11 61.46 -6.54
CA THR A 934 81.09 60.58 -7.10
C THR A 934 80.31 59.86 -6.01
N TRP A 935 78.98 59.85 -6.12
CA TRP A 935 78.12 59.02 -5.26
C TRP A 935 77.98 57.61 -5.84
N GLU A 936 78.17 56.61 -5.00
CA GLU A 936 78.05 55.19 -5.34
C GLU A 936 77.11 54.45 -4.38
N TYR A 937 76.51 53.38 -4.86
CA TYR A 937 75.67 52.47 -4.07
C TYR A 937 76.07 51.02 -4.32
N THR A 938 75.66 50.15 -3.40
CA THR A 938 75.74 48.70 -3.51
C THR A 938 74.42 48.08 -3.05
N ILE A 939 74.09 46.91 -3.59
CA ILE A 939 72.96 46.07 -3.18
C ILE A 939 73.41 44.66 -2.74
N ASP A 940 74.73 44.41 -2.73
CA ASP A 940 75.37 43.10 -2.53
C ASP A 940 76.36 43.08 -1.36
N GLY A 941 76.15 43.96 -0.37
CA GLY A 941 76.98 44.08 0.83
C GLY A 941 78.28 44.85 0.64
N GLY A 942 78.47 45.49 -0.52
CA GLY A 942 79.70 46.19 -0.89
C GLY A 942 80.70 45.34 -1.68
N THR A 943 80.26 44.19 -2.20
CA THR A 943 81.05 43.32 -3.08
C THR A 943 81.27 43.98 -4.44
N SER A 944 80.24 44.66 -4.96
CA SER A 944 80.32 45.55 -6.11
C SER A 944 79.68 46.91 -5.80
N TRP A 945 80.18 47.95 -6.47
CA TRP A 945 79.72 49.33 -6.31
C TRP A 945 79.37 49.90 -7.68
N SER A 946 78.23 50.60 -7.74
CA SER A 946 77.71 51.25 -8.94
C SER A 946 77.52 52.74 -8.68
N THR A 947 77.84 53.57 -9.68
CA THR A 947 77.57 55.02 -9.57
C THR A 947 76.06 55.29 -9.51
N ILE A 948 75.62 56.19 -8.64
CA ILE A 948 74.19 56.54 -8.54
C ILE A 948 73.69 57.19 -9.84
N GLY A 949 74.54 57.97 -10.49
CA GLY A 949 74.21 58.77 -11.69
C GLY A 949 73.51 60.08 -11.35
N THR A 950 72.97 60.75 -12.36
CA THR A 950 72.10 61.92 -12.16
C THR A 950 70.76 61.48 -11.55
N THR A 951 70.31 62.15 -10.49
CA THR A 951 69.00 61.91 -9.87
C THR A 951 68.11 63.15 -9.92
N GLY A 952 66.80 62.92 -9.86
CA GLY A 952 65.77 63.93 -9.94
C GLY A 952 64.39 63.31 -9.73
N ASN A 953 63.33 64.12 -9.71
CA ASN A 953 61.96 63.61 -9.52
C ASN A 953 61.48 62.69 -10.67
N SER A 954 62.14 62.69 -11.83
CA SER A 954 61.89 61.79 -12.96
C SER A 954 62.73 60.50 -12.95
N ASN A 955 63.74 60.42 -12.08
CA ASN A 955 64.83 59.44 -12.16
C ASN A 955 65.54 59.29 -10.80
N ALA A 956 64.77 59.02 -9.74
CA ALA A 956 65.30 58.76 -8.42
C ALA A 956 65.85 57.33 -8.32
N ARG A 957 66.93 57.16 -7.56
CA ARG A 957 67.56 55.84 -7.28
C ARG A 957 66.88 55.19 -6.08
N LEU A 958 66.32 53.99 -6.27
CA LEU A 958 65.71 53.20 -5.22
C LEU A 958 66.78 52.42 -4.44
N LEU A 959 66.78 52.51 -3.11
CA LEU A 959 67.66 51.75 -2.23
C LEU A 959 66.87 51.21 -1.03
N ALA A 960 66.82 49.90 -0.86
CA ALA A 960 66.04 49.23 0.18
C ALA A 960 66.74 49.29 1.55
N SER A 961 65.96 49.32 2.63
CA SER A 961 66.45 49.20 4.01
C SER A 961 66.70 47.73 4.34
N ASN A 962 67.89 47.22 4.00
CA ASN A 962 68.29 45.84 4.29
C ASN A 962 69.81 45.75 4.57
N ALA A 963 70.27 44.60 5.08
CA ALA A 963 71.65 44.37 5.50
C ALA A 963 72.71 44.50 4.39
N ASN A 964 72.32 44.48 3.12
CA ASN A 964 73.22 44.46 1.97
C ASN A 964 73.29 45.81 1.21
N THR A 965 72.37 46.73 1.47
CA THR A 965 72.22 47.95 0.67
C THR A 965 72.89 49.14 1.36
N ARG A 966 73.93 49.68 0.72
CA ARG A 966 74.72 50.80 1.26
C ARG A 966 74.92 51.90 0.24
N ILE A 967 75.20 53.10 0.74
CA ILE A 967 75.57 54.29 -0.03
C ILE A 967 76.92 54.82 0.45
N ARG A 968 77.76 55.30 -0.49
CA ARG A 968 79.00 55.99 -0.18
C ARG A 968 79.26 57.17 -1.12
N TYR A 969 80.13 58.05 -0.69
CA TYR A 969 80.68 59.13 -1.51
C TYR A 969 82.18 58.90 -1.71
N ILE A 970 82.65 59.00 -2.95
CA ILE A 970 84.06 58.94 -3.34
C ILE A 970 84.52 60.38 -3.63
N PRO A 971 85.23 61.05 -2.71
CA PRO A 971 85.68 62.42 -2.91
C PRO A 971 86.80 62.49 -3.97
N ASN A 972 86.85 63.60 -4.71
CA ASN A 972 88.01 63.94 -5.51
C ASN A 972 89.22 64.19 -4.59
N LEU A 973 90.42 63.87 -5.07
CA LEU A 973 91.67 64.00 -4.29
C LEU A 973 91.82 65.42 -3.69
N GLY A 974 91.92 65.50 -2.37
CA GLY A 974 92.06 66.77 -1.64
C GLY A 974 90.76 67.56 -1.42
N PHE A 975 89.58 67.01 -1.69
CA PHE A 975 88.30 67.63 -1.31
C PHE A 975 88.00 67.43 0.18
N SER A 976 87.84 68.52 0.92
CA SER A 976 87.18 68.53 2.24
C SER A 976 85.97 69.46 2.22
N GLY A 977 84.96 69.14 3.04
CA GLY A 977 83.70 69.85 3.11
C GLY A 977 82.51 68.90 3.30
N THR A 978 81.31 69.48 3.33
CA THR A 978 80.06 68.72 3.47
C THR A 978 79.37 68.57 2.12
N VAL A 979 78.89 67.36 1.83
CA VAL A 979 78.02 67.04 0.70
C VAL A 979 76.69 66.51 1.21
N ASN A 980 75.65 66.51 0.39
CA ASN A 980 74.31 66.08 0.79
C ASN A 980 73.59 65.29 -0.30
N LEU A 981 72.50 64.64 0.08
CA LEU A 981 71.51 64.05 -0.80
C LEU A 981 70.10 64.39 -0.32
N ALA A 982 69.12 64.29 -1.21
CA ALA A 982 67.69 64.40 -0.92
C ALA A 982 67.02 63.05 -1.20
N PHE A 983 66.09 62.64 -0.35
CA PHE A 983 65.38 61.37 -0.48
C PHE A 983 63.93 61.43 0.02
N VAL A 984 63.08 60.57 -0.53
CA VAL A 984 61.78 60.19 0.03
C VAL A 984 61.86 58.80 0.64
N ALA A 985 60.95 58.47 1.55
CA ALA A 985 60.72 57.09 1.96
C ALA A 985 60.11 56.28 0.80
N TRP A 986 60.38 54.98 0.79
CA TRP A 986 59.92 54.02 -0.20
C TRP A 986 59.48 52.73 0.51
N ASP A 987 58.29 52.22 0.20
CA ASP A 987 57.63 51.05 0.84
C ASP A 987 57.84 49.72 0.08
N GLN A 988 58.54 49.78 -1.05
CA GLN A 988 58.79 48.69 -2.00
C GLN A 988 57.51 48.04 -2.59
N SER A 989 56.40 48.77 -2.63
CA SER A 989 55.16 48.39 -3.35
C SER A 989 55.24 48.64 -4.86
N SER A 990 56.30 49.30 -5.33
CA SER A 990 56.61 49.51 -6.75
C SER A 990 58.10 49.79 -6.94
N GLY A 991 58.70 49.27 -8.02
CA GLY A 991 60.13 49.36 -8.30
C GLY A 991 60.98 48.29 -7.62
N VAL A 992 62.29 48.30 -7.89
CA VAL A 992 63.25 47.29 -7.41
C VAL A 992 64.48 47.93 -6.78
N ASN A 993 65.10 47.24 -5.82
CA ASN A 993 66.30 47.74 -5.14
C ASN A 993 67.45 47.98 -6.14
N GLY A 994 68.08 49.14 -6.07
CA GLY A 994 69.07 49.60 -7.03
C GLY A 994 68.48 50.11 -8.37
N GLY A 995 67.16 50.07 -8.57
CA GLY A 995 66.48 50.55 -9.77
C GLY A 995 66.36 52.08 -9.85
N ILE A 996 65.87 52.57 -10.99
CA ILE A 996 65.55 53.99 -11.22
C ILE A 996 64.06 54.13 -11.48
N THR A 997 63.40 55.13 -10.90
CA THR A 997 61.98 55.42 -11.16
C THR A 997 61.65 56.91 -11.04
N ALA A 998 60.46 57.31 -11.50
CA ALA A 998 59.92 58.64 -11.28
C ALA A 998 59.21 58.70 -9.91
N VAL A 999 59.53 59.73 -9.12
CA VAL A 999 58.95 60.06 -7.81
C VAL A 999 58.32 61.46 -7.83
N GLY A 1000 57.83 61.90 -8.99
CA GLY A 1000 57.14 63.18 -9.17
C GLY A 1000 55.73 63.21 -8.57
N THR A 1001 55.09 62.04 -8.50
CA THR A 1001 53.81 61.82 -7.78
C THR A 1001 54.11 61.09 -6.47
N ARG A 1002 53.52 61.53 -5.36
CA ARG A 1002 53.83 61.06 -4.00
C ARG A 1002 52.59 61.09 -3.10
N GLY A 1003 52.59 60.28 -2.05
CA GLY A 1003 51.47 60.15 -1.12
C GLY A 1003 50.28 59.37 -1.71
N GLY A 1004 49.19 59.27 -0.96
CA GLY A 1004 48.02 58.48 -1.38
C GLY A 1004 48.40 57.02 -1.56
N SER A 1005 48.20 56.47 -2.76
CA SER A 1005 48.50 55.06 -3.08
C SER A 1005 49.84 54.84 -3.81
N THR A 1006 50.72 55.84 -3.85
CA THR A 1006 52.06 55.66 -4.45
C THR A 1006 53.03 54.99 -3.49
N ALA A 1007 54.07 54.35 -4.02
CA ALA A 1007 55.14 53.73 -3.23
C ALA A 1007 56.03 54.71 -2.42
N PHE A 1008 55.73 56.02 -2.41
CA PHE A 1008 56.65 57.07 -1.97
C PHE A 1008 55.98 58.08 -1.04
N SER A 1009 56.70 58.47 0.02
CA SER A 1009 56.21 59.47 0.97
C SER A 1009 55.96 60.82 0.31
N SER A 1010 54.89 61.49 0.74
CA SER A 1010 54.56 62.86 0.30
C SER A 1010 55.69 63.86 0.59
N LEU A 1011 56.36 63.70 1.74
CA LEU A 1011 57.50 64.49 2.17
C LEU A 1011 58.84 63.87 1.75
N TYR A 1012 59.89 64.70 1.73
CA TYR A 1012 61.28 64.32 1.54
C TYR A 1012 62.14 64.91 2.67
N ASP A 1013 63.29 64.30 2.94
CA ASP A 1013 64.31 64.82 3.86
C ASP A 1013 65.69 64.86 3.17
N TYR A 1014 66.67 65.45 3.84
CA TYR A 1014 68.05 65.55 3.39
C TYR A 1014 68.99 64.79 4.33
N ALA A 1015 70.02 64.16 3.75
CA ALA A 1015 71.11 63.57 4.53
C ALA A 1015 72.44 64.24 4.17
N THR A 1016 73.25 64.60 5.17
CA THR A 1016 74.60 65.18 4.98
C THR A 1016 75.72 64.17 5.23
N LEU A 1017 76.83 64.32 4.52
CA LEU A 1017 78.08 63.57 4.72
C LEU A 1017 79.24 64.58 4.78
N SER A 1018 80.05 64.48 5.83
CA SER A 1018 81.25 65.32 6.00
C SER A 1018 82.51 64.59 5.57
N VAL A 1019 83.32 65.28 4.76
CA VAL A 1019 84.64 64.84 4.29
C VAL A 1019 85.70 65.73 4.95
N SER A 1020 86.63 65.14 5.71
CA SER A 1020 87.63 65.87 6.52
C SER A 1020 89.01 65.20 6.51
#